data_AF-A0A2N9I8J1-F1
#
_entry.id   AF-A0A2N9I8J1-F1
#
_cell.length_a   1.000
_cell.length_b   1.000
_cell.length_c   1.000
_cell.angle_alpha   90.00
_cell.angle_beta   90.00
_cell.angle_gamma   90.00
#
_symmetry.space_group_name_H-M   'P 1'
#
loop_
_entity.id
_entity.type
_entity.pdbx_description
1 polymer ?
#
loop_
_entity_poly.entity_id
_entity_poly.type
_entity_poly.pdbx_seq_one_letter_code
_entity_poly.pdbx_strand_id
1 'polypeptide(L)'
;MEQTSKLAKALLKNTDNPKLAWQLFKRILSSPTTINTTTSSTSHHFHFLRSIPIIARILIHAKMHSEIDTLHELLIVSQPVETCHPCLVSLVRVLARLGLVDKAISQFKSLRTRFSENPPSVFLYNLLLESCLNEKRVDFVTWLYRDMIVAGINPETYTFNILMSALCDSGRLEEAREVFDRMSDKGCRPNEFSLGIVVRGYCRAGFANQGLKLLNEMRGCDILPNRVVYNTLISSFCREGRTDEAEKLVEKMRGEGLAPDVVTFNSRISALCSAGKILEASRIFRDMQIDEEQLGLPRPNIVTYNLMLEGFCKNGMLEEAKTLFESMQKVGDFINLESYNIWLLGLVRNGKILEARLVLKEMVDKGFKPSAYSYNIVMDGLCKNGMLSDARMVMGLMKSSGIPPDTVTYSTLLHGYCSKGKISEANNILHEMMSSGCLPNNYTCNILLHSLWKEGRTSEAEELLQKMNERSYGLDTVTCNIVIDGLCNSGNLDKAIEIVDGMWTHGSAALGNLGNSYIALVDDSNNGKKCTPDSVTYSTIISGLCKAGRLDEAKKKFTEMVRKNLLPDSVIYDTFIHTFCKQGKLSSAFRVLKDMEIKGCNKSLQTYNSLILGLGSKNQIFEIYGLMNEMRERGVSPNVCTYNNIINCLCEGGRVKDATALLDEMLQKGISPNISSFRILIKAFCKECDFVLAKEIFEIALSVCGHKEALYSLMFNEFLAGNKVFEAKDLFQAALDRNFNLGNFLYKDLIDRLCMDKKLEDASGILQEMIDIGYGFDPASFMPVIDGLGKRGNKHEADELAERMMEMAAEGRVENKVYRTQIIKGKPNKYGRSDWQTILHRDDGSGIALKALKRVQKGWGQGSISSLQPHKNDFLDYWEGGG
;
A
#
# COMPACT_ATOMS: atom_id res chain seq x y z
N MET A 1 -40.93 -43.39 -27.43
CA MET A 1 -39.77 -43.54 -26.53
C MET A 1 -38.40 -43.33 -27.20
N GLU A 2 -38.12 -43.86 -28.41
CA GLU A 2 -36.77 -43.76 -29.01
C GLU A 2 -36.34 -42.35 -29.48
N GLN A 3 -37.24 -41.52 -30.03
CA GLN A 3 -36.86 -40.23 -30.64
C GLN A 3 -36.42 -39.16 -29.61
N THR A 4 -37.02 -39.13 -28.41
CA THR A 4 -36.71 -38.12 -27.37
C THR A 4 -35.50 -38.49 -26.50
N SER A 5 -35.23 -39.79 -26.30
CA SER A 5 -33.96 -40.30 -25.73
C SER A 5 -32.77 -40.03 -26.68
N LYS A 6 -33.00 -40.13 -28.00
CA LYS A 6 -32.02 -39.74 -29.03
C LYS A 6 -31.73 -38.23 -29.01
N LEU A 7 -32.70 -37.36 -28.73
CA LEU A 7 -32.48 -35.91 -28.65
C LEU A 7 -31.53 -35.49 -27.50
N ALA A 8 -31.76 -35.98 -26.28
CA ALA A 8 -30.87 -35.66 -25.16
C ALA A 8 -29.44 -36.16 -25.40
N LYS A 9 -29.29 -37.37 -25.98
CA LYS A 9 -27.99 -37.91 -26.40
C LYS A 9 -27.37 -37.12 -27.57
N ALA A 10 -28.17 -36.64 -28.51
CA ALA A 10 -27.70 -35.84 -29.64
C ALA A 10 -27.28 -34.42 -29.22
N LEU A 11 -27.97 -33.80 -28.26
CA LEU A 11 -27.59 -32.52 -27.66
C LEU A 11 -26.29 -32.64 -26.86
N LEU A 12 -26.14 -33.72 -26.08
CA LEU A 12 -24.89 -34.02 -25.36
C LEU A 12 -23.72 -34.30 -26.31
N LYS A 13 -23.96 -34.91 -27.47
CA LYS A 13 -22.91 -35.13 -28.49
C LYS A 13 -22.52 -33.86 -29.26
N ASN A 14 -23.35 -32.81 -29.23
CA ASN A 14 -23.13 -31.55 -29.95
C ASN A 14 -22.89 -30.37 -29.00
N THR A 15 -22.34 -30.62 -27.81
CA THR A 15 -21.96 -29.57 -26.85
C THR A 15 -20.97 -28.56 -27.42
N ASP A 16 -20.11 -29.00 -28.36
CA ASP A 16 -19.08 -28.16 -28.98
C ASP A 16 -19.63 -27.31 -30.16
N ASN A 17 -20.88 -27.52 -30.58
CA ASN A 17 -21.53 -26.74 -31.63
C ASN A 17 -22.92 -26.22 -31.18
N PRO A 18 -22.95 -25.10 -30.43
CA PRO A 18 -24.17 -24.59 -29.79
C PRO A 18 -25.24 -24.13 -30.77
N LYS A 19 -24.85 -23.61 -31.96
CA LYS A 19 -25.80 -23.20 -33.01
C LYS A 19 -26.52 -24.40 -33.63
N LEU A 20 -25.81 -25.50 -33.88
CA LEU A 20 -26.39 -26.73 -34.41
C LEU A 20 -27.33 -27.39 -33.38
N ALA A 21 -26.90 -27.44 -32.12
CA ALA A 21 -27.72 -27.93 -31.02
C ALA A 21 -29.02 -27.14 -30.87
N TRP A 22 -28.96 -25.80 -30.99
CA TRP A 22 -30.13 -24.92 -30.98
C TRP A 22 -31.09 -25.16 -32.15
N GLN A 23 -30.58 -25.30 -33.37
CA GLN A 23 -31.44 -25.56 -34.54
C GLN A 23 -32.11 -26.95 -34.49
N LEU A 24 -31.39 -27.97 -34.01
CA LEU A 24 -31.96 -29.31 -33.79
C LEU A 24 -33.10 -29.27 -32.77
N PHE A 25 -32.93 -28.49 -31.69
CA PHE A 25 -33.96 -28.30 -30.68
C PHE A 25 -35.18 -27.55 -31.23
N LYS A 26 -34.97 -26.44 -31.95
CA LYS A 26 -36.05 -25.63 -32.55
C LYS A 26 -36.89 -26.42 -33.55
N ARG A 27 -36.26 -27.24 -34.39
CA ARG A 27 -36.94 -28.06 -35.43
C ARG A 27 -37.88 -29.11 -34.85
N ILE A 28 -37.55 -29.65 -33.68
CA ILE A 28 -38.37 -30.63 -32.96
C ILE A 28 -39.53 -29.92 -32.22
N LEU A 29 -39.29 -28.70 -31.74
CA LEU A 29 -40.34 -27.88 -31.13
C LEU A 29 -41.40 -27.41 -32.14
N SER A 30 -41.00 -27.23 -33.41
CA SER A 30 -41.87 -26.77 -34.49
C SER A 30 -42.57 -27.88 -35.28
N SER A 31 -42.31 -29.16 -35.00
CA SER A 31 -42.95 -30.28 -35.73
C SER A 31 -44.31 -30.66 -35.12
N PRO A 32 -45.44 -30.60 -35.86
CA PRO A 32 -46.79 -30.90 -35.34
C PRO A 32 -47.15 -32.39 -35.26
N THR A 33 -46.20 -33.30 -35.38
CA THR A 33 -46.49 -34.73 -35.53
C THR A 33 -46.39 -35.50 -34.22
N THR A 34 -47.54 -35.64 -33.55
CA THR A 34 -48.16 -36.89 -33.02
C THR A 34 -49.02 -36.60 -31.78
N ILE A 35 -50.12 -35.86 -31.97
CA ILE A 35 -51.14 -35.65 -30.92
C ILE A 35 -52.22 -36.74 -30.93
N ASN A 36 -52.30 -37.61 -31.94
CA ASN A 36 -53.38 -38.60 -32.01
C ASN A 36 -52.88 -40.02 -31.79
N THR A 37 -52.57 -40.38 -30.54
CA THR A 37 -52.93 -41.69 -29.99
C THR A 37 -53.18 -41.57 -28.48
N THR A 38 -54.47 -41.59 -28.15
CA THR A 38 -54.99 -42.00 -26.85
C THR A 38 -54.22 -43.21 -26.31
N THR A 39 -53.82 -43.17 -25.04
CA THR A 39 -53.13 -44.21 -24.25
C THR A 39 -51.59 -44.28 -24.30
N SER A 40 -50.88 -43.18 -23.93
CA SER A 40 -49.63 -43.22 -23.12
C SER A 40 -49.08 -41.81 -22.84
N SER A 41 -49.88 -40.94 -22.23
CA SER A 41 -49.57 -39.50 -22.10
C SER A 41 -48.51 -39.13 -21.04
N THR A 42 -48.06 -40.04 -20.16
CA THR A 42 -47.14 -39.67 -19.06
C THR A 42 -45.64 -39.77 -19.39
N SER A 43 -45.22 -40.62 -20.34
CA SER A 43 -43.78 -40.86 -20.60
C SER A 43 -43.16 -39.84 -21.57
N HIS A 44 -43.89 -39.39 -22.58
CA HIS A 44 -43.41 -38.41 -23.56
C HIS A 44 -43.12 -37.03 -22.93
N HIS A 45 -43.89 -36.68 -21.91
CA HIS A 45 -43.79 -35.43 -21.16
C HIS A 45 -42.52 -35.35 -20.28
N PHE A 46 -42.14 -36.47 -19.66
CA PHE A 46 -41.01 -36.56 -18.74
C PHE A 46 -39.65 -36.43 -19.44
N HIS A 47 -39.56 -36.86 -20.71
CA HIS A 47 -38.32 -36.83 -21.48
C HIS A 47 -38.04 -35.46 -22.13
N PHE A 48 -39.07 -34.68 -22.45
CA PHE A 48 -38.92 -33.30 -22.95
C PHE A 48 -38.43 -32.34 -21.84
N LEU A 49 -38.90 -32.52 -20.61
CA LEU A 49 -38.38 -31.84 -19.42
C LEU A 49 -36.88 -32.08 -19.18
N ARG A 50 -36.32 -33.22 -19.61
CA ARG A 50 -34.89 -33.55 -19.47
C ARG A 50 -33.99 -32.86 -20.50
N SER A 51 -34.50 -32.46 -21.67
CA SER A 51 -33.69 -31.81 -22.71
C SER A 51 -33.54 -30.29 -22.49
N ILE A 52 -34.48 -29.63 -21.80
CA ILE A 52 -34.45 -28.19 -21.49
C ILE A 52 -33.21 -27.78 -20.67
N PRO A 53 -32.85 -28.46 -19.56
CA PRO A 53 -31.63 -28.13 -18.83
C PRO A 53 -30.36 -28.31 -19.63
N ILE A 54 -30.34 -29.26 -20.58
CA ILE A 54 -29.18 -29.57 -21.41
C ILE A 54 -28.99 -28.46 -22.44
N ILE A 55 -30.04 -28.07 -23.17
CA ILE A 55 -29.94 -26.97 -24.15
C ILE A 55 -29.70 -25.63 -23.48
N ALA A 56 -30.33 -25.34 -22.34
CA ALA A 56 -30.09 -24.11 -21.58
C ALA A 56 -28.62 -24.02 -21.14
N ARG A 57 -28.03 -25.11 -20.65
CA ARG A 57 -26.58 -25.14 -20.32
C ARG A 57 -25.70 -24.88 -21.55
N ILE A 58 -25.99 -25.49 -22.69
CA ILE A 58 -25.23 -25.30 -23.94
C ILE A 58 -25.29 -23.83 -24.39
N LEU A 59 -26.49 -23.24 -24.42
CA LEU A 59 -26.68 -21.84 -24.82
C LEU A 59 -25.99 -20.85 -23.87
N ILE A 60 -26.00 -21.14 -22.56
CA ILE A 60 -25.37 -20.29 -21.55
C ILE A 60 -23.84 -20.35 -21.64
N HIS A 61 -23.25 -21.55 -21.80
CA HIS A 61 -21.79 -21.67 -21.99
C HIS A 61 -21.33 -20.99 -23.29
N ALA A 62 -22.19 -20.95 -24.31
CA ALA A 62 -21.94 -20.27 -25.58
C ALA A 62 -22.25 -18.76 -25.58
N LYS A 63 -22.70 -18.17 -24.45
CA LYS A 63 -23.14 -16.77 -24.32
C LYS A 63 -24.24 -16.36 -25.33
N MET A 64 -25.06 -17.31 -25.76
CA MET A 64 -26.15 -17.12 -26.73
C MET A 64 -27.42 -16.64 -26.01
N HIS A 65 -27.40 -15.37 -25.59
CA HIS A 65 -28.40 -14.79 -24.69
C HIS A 65 -29.75 -14.52 -25.36
N SER A 66 -29.80 -14.14 -26.63
CA SER A 66 -31.05 -13.92 -27.38
C SER A 66 -31.78 -15.24 -27.63
N GLU A 67 -31.04 -16.33 -27.82
CA GLU A 67 -31.59 -17.67 -28.00
C GLU A 67 -32.26 -18.20 -26.72
N ILE A 68 -31.79 -17.77 -25.53
CA ILE A 68 -32.45 -18.07 -24.25
C ILE A 68 -33.79 -17.33 -24.12
N ASP A 69 -33.89 -16.10 -24.63
CA ASP A 69 -35.15 -15.34 -24.61
C ASP A 69 -36.14 -15.93 -25.63
N THR A 70 -35.68 -16.30 -26.82
CA THR A 70 -36.52 -17.03 -27.79
C THR A 70 -36.93 -18.42 -27.29
N LEU A 71 -36.09 -19.10 -26.50
CA LEU A 71 -36.46 -20.35 -25.83
C LEU A 71 -37.60 -20.12 -24.83
N HIS A 72 -37.53 -19.06 -24.04
CA HIS A 72 -38.60 -18.66 -23.10
C HIS A 72 -39.89 -18.31 -23.82
N GLU A 73 -39.83 -17.51 -24.89
CA GLU A 73 -40.98 -17.17 -25.73
C GLU A 73 -41.62 -18.41 -26.38
N LEU A 74 -40.81 -19.32 -26.92
CA LEU A 74 -41.29 -20.56 -27.52
C LEU A 74 -41.97 -21.48 -26.50
N LEU A 75 -41.43 -21.55 -25.28
CA LEU A 75 -42.04 -22.31 -24.19
C LEU A 75 -43.36 -21.66 -23.71
N ILE A 76 -43.47 -20.33 -23.77
CA ILE A 76 -44.72 -19.62 -23.51
C ILE A 76 -45.76 -19.94 -24.59
N VAL A 77 -45.39 -19.95 -25.87
CA VAL A 77 -46.36 -20.15 -26.96
C VAL A 77 -46.81 -21.62 -27.11
N SER A 78 -46.02 -22.58 -26.63
CA SER A 78 -46.32 -24.01 -26.78
C SER A 78 -47.55 -24.49 -25.96
N GLN A 79 -48.47 -25.25 -26.61
CA GLN A 79 -49.58 -25.97 -25.98
C GLN A 79 -49.20 -27.45 -25.76
N PRO A 80 -49.65 -28.14 -24.68
CA PRO A 80 -50.66 -27.74 -23.69
C PRO A 80 -50.13 -27.02 -22.43
N VAL A 81 -51.01 -26.24 -21.80
CA VAL A 81 -50.73 -25.33 -20.65
C VAL A 81 -50.15 -26.06 -19.43
N GLU A 82 -50.54 -27.32 -19.21
CA GLU A 82 -50.07 -28.18 -18.10
C GLU A 82 -48.58 -28.53 -18.18
N THR A 83 -47.97 -28.50 -19.39
CA THR A 83 -46.56 -28.87 -19.61
C THR A 83 -45.62 -27.66 -19.59
N CYS A 84 -46.19 -26.47 -19.80
CA CYS A 84 -45.48 -25.20 -19.88
C CYS A 84 -44.89 -24.80 -18.53
N HIS A 85 -45.66 -24.94 -17.44
CA HIS A 85 -45.25 -24.51 -16.10
C HIS A 85 -44.00 -25.26 -15.58
N PRO A 86 -43.91 -26.61 -15.60
CA PRO A 86 -42.69 -27.33 -15.19
C PRO A 86 -41.47 -27.03 -16.05
N CYS A 87 -41.66 -26.80 -17.36
CA CYS A 87 -40.58 -26.50 -18.31
C CYS A 87 -39.97 -25.12 -18.05
N LEU A 88 -40.80 -24.11 -17.82
CA LEU A 88 -40.37 -22.75 -17.47
C LEU A 88 -39.70 -22.70 -16.09
N VAL A 89 -40.24 -23.43 -15.10
CA VAL A 89 -39.59 -23.60 -13.78
C VAL A 89 -38.19 -24.23 -13.90
N SER A 90 -38.04 -25.23 -14.78
CA SER A 90 -36.76 -25.87 -15.05
C SER A 90 -35.74 -24.93 -15.71
N LEU A 91 -36.19 -24.06 -16.63
CA LEU A 91 -35.36 -23.05 -17.28
C LEU A 91 -34.88 -21.99 -16.28
N VAL A 92 -35.79 -21.40 -15.49
CA VAL A 92 -35.45 -20.41 -14.45
C VAL A 92 -34.46 -20.99 -13.44
N ARG A 93 -34.64 -22.26 -13.04
CA ARG A 93 -33.72 -22.97 -12.14
C ARG A 93 -32.30 -23.07 -12.72
N VAL A 94 -32.17 -23.33 -14.02
CA VAL A 94 -30.87 -23.46 -14.68
C VAL A 94 -30.18 -22.10 -14.82
N LEU A 95 -30.94 -21.06 -15.14
CA LEU A 95 -30.43 -19.68 -15.21
C LEU A 95 -29.92 -19.19 -13.85
N ALA A 96 -30.69 -19.44 -12.78
CA ALA A 96 -30.29 -19.08 -11.42
C ALA A 96 -29.02 -19.81 -10.94
N ARG A 97 -28.86 -21.10 -11.29
CA ARG A 97 -27.67 -21.90 -10.93
C ARG A 97 -26.41 -21.49 -11.68
N LEU A 98 -26.56 -20.92 -12.88
CA LEU A 98 -25.44 -20.51 -13.72
C LEU A 98 -25.10 -19.01 -13.57
N GLY A 99 -25.76 -18.30 -12.63
CA GLY A 99 -25.44 -16.90 -12.31
C GLY A 99 -25.93 -15.89 -13.34
N LEU A 100 -26.99 -16.19 -14.10
CA LEU A 100 -27.65 -15.20 -14.98
C LEU A 100 -28.92 -14.66 -14.29
N VAL A 101 -28.72 -13.90 -13.22
CA VAL A 101 -29.79 -13.45 -12.32
C VAL A 101 -30.80 -12.57 -13.04
N ASP A 102 -30.39 -11.53 -13.77
CA ASP A 102 -31.32 -10.59 -14.42
C ASP A 102 -32.30 -11.27 -15.39
N LYS A 103 -31.83 -12.28 -16.14
CA LYS A 103 -32.67 -13.08 -17.03
C LYS A 103 -33.58 -14.04 -16.26
N ALA A 104 -33.05 -14.70 -15.22
CA ALA A 104 -33.85 -15.55 -14.36
C ALA A 104 -35.01 -14.77 -13.71
N ILE A 105 -34.75 -13.53 -13.29
CA ILE A 105 -35.73 -12.59 -12.74
C ILE A 105 -36.81 -12.25 -13.76
N SER A 106 -36.42 -11.83 -14.97
CA SER A 106 -37.36 -11.45 -16.04
C SER A 106 -38.28 -12.62 -16.42
N GLN A 107 -37.70 -13.80 -16.60
CA GLN A 107 -38.43 -15.01 -16.94
C GLN A 107 -39.33 -15.50 -15.80
N PHE A 108 -38.89 -15.33 -14.54
CA PHE A 108 -39.71 -15.63 -13.38
C PHE A 108 -40.92 -14.68 -13.25
N LYS A 109 -40.73 -13.37 -13.46
CA LYS A 109 -41.85 -12.40 -13.50
C LYS A 109 -42.86 -12.77 -14.60
N SER A 110 -42.37 -13.12 -15.79
CA SER A 110 -43.19 -13.58 -16.90
C SER A 110 -43.95 -14.89 -16.61
N LEU A 111 -43.35 -15.81 -15.84
CA LEU A 111 -44.03 -17.00 -15.35
C LEU A 111 -45.14 -16.65 -14.36
N ARG A 112 -44.89 -15.73 -13.42
CA ARG A 112 -45.86 -15.31 -12.40
C ARG A 112 -47.04 -14.53 -12.95
N THR A 113 -46.85 -13.69 -13.98
CA THR A 113 -47.95 -12.95 -14.63
C THR A 113 -48.93 -13.87 -15.37
N ARG A 114 -48.46 -15.02 -15.89
CA ARG A 114 -49.31 -15.95 -16.65
C ARG A 114 -49.93 -17.05 -15.80
N PHE A 115 -49.23 -17.49 -14.74
CA PHE A 115 -49.67 -18.54 -13.83
C PHE A 115 -49.82 -18.00 -12.41
N SER A 116 -50.79 -17.10 -12.22
CA SER A 116 -51.08 -16.51 -10.91
C SER A 116 -51.55 -17.57 -9.90
N GLU A 117 -52.38 -18.52 -10.35
CA GLU A 117 -53.00 -19.57 -9.51
C GLU A 117 -52.09 -20.76 -9.18
N ASN A 118 -51.02 -20.99 -9.96
CA ASN A 118 -50.07 -22.09 -9.72
C ASN A 118 -48.69 -21.55 -9.31
N PRO A 119 -48.46 -21.29 -8.02
CA PRO A 119 -47.19 -20.77 -7.56
C PRO A 119 -46.07 -21.83 -7.65
N PRO A 120 -44.84 -21.43 -8.02
CA PRO A 120 -43.70 -22.34 -8.05
C PRO A 120 -43.28 -22.80 -6.65
N SER A 121 -42.53 -23.91 -6.55
CA SER A 121 -42.16 -24.49 -5.25
C SER A 121 -41.27 -23.56 -4.40
N VAL A 122 -41.35 -23.69 -3.07
CA VAL A 122 -40.50 -23.01 -2.07
C VAL A 122 -39.01 -23.10 -2.43
N PHE A 123 -38.58 -24.27 -2.95
CA PHE A 123 -37.22 -24.49 -3.41
C PHE A 123 -36.76 -23.53 -4.52
N LEU A 124 -37.63 -23.20 -5.48
CA LEU A 124 -37.29 -22.27 -6.55
C LEU A 124 -37.16 -20.83 -6.02
N TYR A 125 -38.04 -20.42 -5.11
CA TYR A 125 -37.92 -19.14 -4.42
C TYR A 125 -36.62 -19.04 -3.63
N ASN A 126 -36.28 -20.08 -2.85
CA ASN A 126 -35.04 -20.11 -2.07
C ASN A 126 -33.78 -20.03 -2.96
N LEU A 127 -33.77 -20.73 -4.10
CA LEU A 127 -32.67 -20.65 -5.06
C LEU A 127 -32.54 -19.26 -5.69
N LEU A 128 -33.66 -18.62 -6.04
CA LEU A 128 -33.65 -17.26 -6.60
C LEU A 128 -33.23 -16.23 -5.55
N LEU A 129 -33.70 -16.37 -4.31
CA LEU A 129 -33.26 -15.53 -3.18
C LEU A 129 -31.74 -15.64 -2.98
N GLU A 130 -31.21 -16.86 -2.91
CA GLU A 130 -29.75 -17.10 -2.77
C GLU A 130 -28.96 -16.50 -3.94
N SER A 131 -29.41 -16.71 -5.17
CA SER A 131 -28.77 -16.18 -6.38
C SER A 131 -28.77 -14.64 -6.42
N CYS A 132 -29.89 -14.01 -6.06
CA CYS A 132 -30.02 -12.55 -5.99
C CYS A 132 -29.21 -11.93 -4.85
N LEU A 133 -29.05 -12.66 -3.75
CA LEU A 133 -28.26 -12.23 -2.60
C LEU A 133 -26.76 -12.26 -2.87
N ASN A 134 -26.28 -13.28 -3.59
CA ASN A 134 -24.90 -13.34 -4.06
C ASN A 134 -24.54 -12.15 -4.97
N GLU A 135 -25.48 -11.67 -5.79
CA GLU A 135 -25.31 -10.49 -6.65
C GLU A 135 -25.73 -9.15 -5.98
N LYS A 136 -26.05 -9.14 -4.69
CA LYS A 136 -26.44 -7.96 -3.90
C LYS A 136 -27.65 -7.17 -4.44
N ARG A 137 -28.62 -7.85 -5.08
CA ARG A 137 -29.86 -7.24 -5.62
C ARG A 137 -30.98 -7.19 -4.56
N VAL A 138 -30.88 -6.26 -3.60
CA VAL A 138 -31.78 -6.18 -2.43
C VAL A 138 -33.26 -5.89 -2.80
N ASP A 139 -33.51 -5.07 -3.83
CA ASP A 139 -34.88 -4.70 -4.24
C ASP A 139 -35.69 -5.92 -4.69
N PHE A 140 -35.05 -6.82 -5.43
CA PHE A 140 -35.71 -8.00 -5.95
C PHE A 140 -35.94 -9.08 -4.89
N VAL A 141 -35.06 -9.17 -3.88
CA VAL A 141 -35.25 -10.04 -2.71
C VAL A 141 -36.51 -9.66 -1.94
N THR A 142 -36.72 -8.35 -1.76
CA THR A 142 -37.94 -7.82 -1.11
C THR A 142 -39.19 -8.15 -1.93
N TRP A 143 -39.09 -8.04 -3.27
CA TRP A 143 -40.20 -8.40 -4.16
C TRP A 143 -40.52 -9.90 -4.13
N LEU A 144 -39.52 -10.78 -4.20
CA LEU A 144 -39.69 -12.24 -4.14
C LEU A 144 -40.35 -12.67 -2.83
N TYR A 145 -39.91 -12.10 -1.71
CA TYR A 145 -40.50 -12.42 -0.41
C TYR A 145 -41.97 -11.97 -0.30
N ARG A 146 -42.30 -10.79 -0.83
CA ARG A 146 -43.70 -10.33 -0.90
C ARG A 146 -44.55 -11.20 -1.81
N ASP A 147 -44.05 -11.58 -2.99
CA ASP A 147 -44.77 -12.47 -3.93
C ASP A 147 -44.97 -13.86 -3.30
N MET A 148 -43.99 -14.40 -2.59
CA MET A 148 -44.10 -15.68 -1.87
C MET A 148 -45.24 -15.66 -0.83
N ILE A 149 -45.37 -14.57 -0.06
CA ILE A 149 -46.46 -14.41 0.92
C ILE A 149 -47.82 -14.22 0.24
N VAL A 150 -47.90 -13.37 -0.79
CA VAL A 150 -49.15 -13.13 -1.53
C VAL A 150 -49.62 -14.40 -2.25
N ALA A 151 -48.70 -15.24 -2.70
CA ALA A 151 -48.97 -16.53 -3.31
C ALA A 151 -49.43 -17.62 -2.31
N GLY A 152 -49.49 -17.32 -1.01
CA GLY A 152 -49.88 -18.28 0.03
C GLY A 152 -48.83 -19.36 0.30
N ILE A 153 -47.58 -19.15 -0.11
CA ILE A 153 -46.48 -20.09 0.13
C ILE A 153 -45.85 -19.75 1.48
N ASN A 154 -45.92 -20.69 2.42
CA ASN A 154 -45.31 -20.50 3.73
C ASN A 154 -43.78 -20.59 3.63
N PRO A 155 -43.03 -19.56 4.11
CA PRO A 155 -41.59 -19.64 4.24
C PRO A 155 -41.18 -20.81 5.13
N GLU A 156 -40.03 -21.42 4.81
CA GLU A 156 -39.41 -22.44 5.65
C GLU A 156 -38.28 -21.82 6.49
N THR A 157 -37.81 -22.54 7.51
CA THR A 157 -36.60 -22.15 8.28
C THR A 157 -35.39 -21.85 7.37
N TYR A 158 -35.23 -22.59 6.27
CA TYR A 158 -34.16 -22.32 5.29
C TYR A 158 -34.33 -20.97 4.57
N THR A 159 -35.57 -20.57 4.24
CA THR A 159 -35.87 -19.27 3.62
C THR A 159 -35.44 -18.13 4.53
N PHE A 160 -35.77 -18.21 5.82
CA PHE A 160 -35.35 -17.21 6.81
C PHE A 160 -33.83 -17.20 7.01
N ASN A 161 -33.17 -18.37 7.02
CA ASN A 161 -31.71 -18.45 7.14
C ASN A 161 -30.99 -17.74 5.98
N ILE A 162 -31.49 -17.87 4.74
CA ILE A 162 -30.97 -17.15 3.56
C ILE A 162 -31.11 -15.63 3.76
N LEU A 163 -32.30 -15.17 4.15
CA LEU A 163 -32.56 -13.74 4.36
C LEU A 163 -31.70 -13.17 5.49
N MET A 164 -31.60 -13.86 6.63
CA MET A 164 -30.77 -13.44 7.77
C MET A 164 -29.29 -13.40 7.40
N SER A 165 -28.76 -14.39 6.66
CA SER A 165 -27.36 -14.38 6.23
C SER A 165 -27.05 -13.15 5.39
N ALA A 166 -27.94 -12.80 4.47
CA ALA A 166 -27.80 -11.62 3.64
C ALA A 166 -27.91 -10.29 4.41
N LEU A 167 -28.83 -10.20 5.36
CA LEU A 167 -28.95 -9.03 6.22
C LEU A 167 -27.68 -8.86 7.08
N CYS A 168 -27.11 -9.96 7.56
CA CYS A 168 -25.83 -9.96 8.27
C CYS A 168 -24.66 -9.52 7.37
N ASP A 169 -24.57 -10.04 6.15
CA ASP A 169 -23.49 -9.69 5.19
C ASP A 169 -23.60 -8.26 4.66
N SER A 170 -24.80 -7.67 4.68
CA SER A 170 -25.04 -6.25 4.37
C SER A 170 -24.90 -5.32 5.57
N GLY A 171 -24.61 -5.85 6.77
CA GLY A 171 -24.41 -5.07 8.00
C GLY A 171 -25.71 -4.60 8.69
N ARG A 172 -26.89 -5.02 8.22
CA ARG A 172 -28.20 -4.65 8.78
C ARG A 172 -28.62 -5.61 9.90
N LEU A 173 -27.87 -5.61 11.00
CA LEU A 173 -28.01 -6.61 12.08
C LEU A 173 -29.33 -6.52 12.86
N GLU A 174 -29.87 -5.32 13.07
CA GLU A 174 -31.13 -5.13 13.80
C GLU A 174 -32.32 -5.75 13.04
N GLU A 175 -32.32 -5.61 11.72
CA GLU A 175 -33.35 -6.25 10.87
C GLU A 175 -33.16 -7.75 10.81
N ALA A 176 -31.90 -8.24 10.80
CA ALA A 176 -31.62 -9.67 10.89
C ALA A 176 -32.16 -10.26 12.21
N ARG A 177 -32.05 -9.50 13.31
CA ARG A 177 -32.59 -9.87 14.62
C ARG A 177 -34.12 -9.86 14.62
N GLU A 178 -34.74 -8.84 14.05
CA GLU A 178 -36.20 -8.78 13.93
C GLU A 178 -36.75 -9.97 13.13
N VAL A 179 -36.08 -10.34 12.04
CA VAL A 179 -36.44 -11.52 11.22
C VAL A 179 -36.30 -12.82 12.02
N PHE A 180 -35.26 -12.92 12.87
CA PHE A 180 -35.06 -14.07 13.73
C PHE A 180 -36.16 -14.22 14.80
N ASP A 181 -36.52 -13.13 15.49
CA ASP A 181 -37.53 -13.15 16.55
C ASP A 181 -38.94 -13.44 15.97
N ARG A 182 -39.26 -12.82 14.82
CA ARG A 182 -40.55 -12.98 14.12
C ARG A 182 -40.69 -14.30 13.37
N MET A 183 -39.66 -15.15 13.37
CA MET A 183 -39.70 -16.46 12.70
C MET A 183 -40.78 -17.37 13.32
N SER A 184 -40.91 -17.30 14.65
CA SER A 184 -41.90 -18.05 15.43
C SER A 184 -43.34 -17.62 15.15
N ASP A 185 -43.59 -16.31 15.01
CA ASP A 185 -44.89 -15.73 14.62
C ASP A 185 -45.37 -16.21 13.24
N LYS A 186 -44.43 -16.62 12.39
CA LYS A 186 -44.69 -17.15 11.05
C LYS A 186 -44.77 -18.68 11.00
N GLY A 187 -44.81 -19.34 12.17
CA GLY A 187 -44.94 -20.79 12.28
C GLY A 187 -43.65 -21.57 12.06
N CYS A 188 -42.49 -20.89 12.00
CA CYS A 188 -41.18 -21.53 11.81
C CYS A 188 -40.33 -21.42 13.08
N ARG A 189 -39.86 -22.56 13.60
CA ARG A 189 -38.96 -22.54 14.78
C ARG A 189 -37.51 -22.30 14.37
N PRO A 190 -36.80 -21.35 15.01
CA PRO A 190 -35.36 -21.18 14.84
C PRO A 190 -34.65 -22.50 15.13
N ASN A 191 -33.63 -22.82 14.34
CA ASN A 191 -32.76 -23.96 14.62
C ASN A 191 -31.35 -23.49 14.97
N GLU A 192 -30.49 -24.43 15.32
CA GLU A 192 -29.09 -24.20 15.64
C GLU A 192 -28.34 -23.42 14.54
N PHE A 193 -28.66 -23.67 13.26
CA PHE A 193 -28.09 -22.93 12.14
C PHE A 193 -28.58 -21.48 12.07
N SER A 194 -29.86 -21.23 12.34
CA SER A 194 -30.42 -19.87 12.44
C SER A 194 -29.68 -19.07 13.51
N LEU A 195 -29.44 -19.67 14.68
CA LEU A 195 -28.67 -19.05 15.77
C LEU A 195 -27.22 -18.76 15.33
N GLY A 196 -26.57 -19.72 14.69
CA GLY A 196 -25.19 -19.56 14.21
C GLY A 196 -25.01 -18.46 13.18
N ILE A 197 -25.98 -18.26 12.27
CA ILE A 197 -25.95 -17.19 11.26
C ILE A 197 -25.97 -15.82 11.94
N VAL A 198 -26.92 -15.60 12.85
CA VAL A 198 -27.10 -14.30 13.52
C VAL A 198 -25.93 -14.02 14.47
N VAL A 199 -25.49 -15.02 15.24
CA VAL A 199 -24.29 -14.90 16.10
C VAL A 199 -23.06 -14.57 15.29
N ARG A 200 -22.84 -15.25 14.15
CA ARG A 200 -21.73 -14.94 13.24
C ARG A 200 -21.83 -13.52 12.68
N GLY A 201 -23.04 -13.05 12.36
CA GLY A 201 -23.31 -11.68 11.95
C GLY A 201 -22.89 -10.66 13.01
N TYR A 202 -23.36 -10.83 14.25
CA TYR A 202 -22.97 -9.97 15.38
C TYR A 202 -21.47 -10.01 15.65
N CYS A 203 -20.85 -11.19 15.66
CA CYS A 203 -19.40 -11.34 15.83
C CYS A 203 -18.63 -10.62 14.74
N ARG A 204 -19.03 -10.74 13.45
CA ARG A 204 -18.36 -10.06 12.32
C ARG A 204 -18.38 -8.55 12.45
N ALA A 205 -19.47 -7.99 12.97
CA ALA A 205 -19.63 -6.56 13.19
C ALA A 205 -18.98 -6.05 14.49
N GLY A 206 -18.40 -6.93 15.32
CA GLY A 206 -17.75 -6.55 16.59
C GLY A 206 -18.71 -6.36 17.77
N PHE A 207 -19.90 -6.95 17.71
CA PHE A 207 -20.90 -6.90 18.78
C PHE A 207 -21.06 -8.26 19.49
N ALA A 208 -19.97 -8.90 19.95
CA ALA A 208 -20.02 -10.23 20.57
C ALA A 208 -20.95 -10.32 21.79
N ASN A 209 -21.13 -9.22 22.54
CA ASN A 209 -22.08 -9.15 23.65
C ASN A 209 -23.54 -9.40 23.25
N GLN A 210 -23.96 -8.86 22.10
CA GLN A 210 -25.32 -9.08 21.59
C GLN A 210 -25.49 -10.54 21.15
N GLY A 211 -24.45 -11.13 20.54
CA GLY A 211 -24.40 -12.56 20.24
C GLY A 211 -24.49 -13.44 21.50
N LEU A 212 -23.81 -13.06 22.59
CA LEU A 212 -23.87 -13.77 23.88
C LEU A 212 -25.25 -13.66 24.55
N LYS A 213 -25.88 -12.48 24.50
CA LYS A 213 -27.26 -12.30 24.98
C LYS A 213 -28.23 -13.20 24.23
N LEU A 214 -28.15 -13.22 22.90
CA LEU A 214 -28.96 -14.10 22.06
C LEU A 214 -28.72 -15.58 22.41
N LEU A 215 -27.47 -16.01 22.60
CA LEU A 215 -27.16 -17.37 23.03
C LEU A 215 -27.83 -17.74 24.37
N ASN A 216 -27.89 -16.81 25.33
CA ASN A 216 -28.53 -17.05 26.63
C ASN A 216 -30.05 -17.06 26.54
N GLU A 217 -30.65 -16.16 25.75
CA GLU A 217 -32.11 -16.10 25.50
C GLU A 217 -32.61 -17.41 24.87
N MET A 218 -31.88 -17.93 23.90
CA MET A 218 -32.30 -19.13 23.14
C MET A 218 -32.21 -20.43 23.94
N ARG A 219 -31.50 -20.43 25.08
CA ARG A 219 -31.57 -21.54 26.05
C ARG A 219 -32.90 -21.59 26.78
N GLY A 220 -33.54 -20.45 26.99
CA GLY A 220 -34.91 -20.40 27.52
C GLY A 220 -35.95 -21.00 26.56
N CYS A 221 -35.56 -21.23 25.30
CA CYS A 221 -36.40 -21.74 24.22
C CYS A 221 -35.99 -23.15 23.75
N ASP A 222 -35.23 -23.92 24.55
CA ASP A 222 -34.77 -25.30 24.26
C ASP A 222 -33.90 -25.47 23.00
N ILE A 223 -33.24 -24.43 22.51
CA ILE A 223 -32.30 -24.54 21.37
C ILE A 223 -30.88 -24.71 21.90
N LEU A 224 -30.33 -25.91 21.73
CA LEU A 224 -28.97 -26.25 22.16
C LEU A 224 -27.94 -25.66 21.18
N PRO A 225 -27.00 -24.82 21.66
CA PRO A 225 -25.92 -24.32 20.82
C PRO A 225 -24.90 -25.44 20.52
N ASN A 226 -24.41 -25.49 19.29
CA ASN A 226 -23.33 -26.41 18.91
C ASN A 226 -21.93 -25.82 19.16
N ARG A 227 -20.92 -26.66 18.92
CA ARG A 227 -19.50 -26.29 18.99
C ARG A 227 -19.14 -25.10 18.10
N VAL A 228 -19.78 -24.97 16.93
CA VAL A 228 -19.49 -23.89 15.96
C VAL A 228 -19.92 -22.53 16.50
N VAL A 229 -21.09 -22.44 17.15
CA VAL A 229 -21.58 -21.20 17.77
C VAL A 229 -20.65 -20.76 18.91
N TYR A 230 -20.22 -21.70 19.77
CA TYR A 230 -19.24 -21.41 20.82
C TYR A 230 -17.90 -20.94 20.25
N ASN A 231 -17.33 -21.66 19.28
CA ASN A 231 -16.07 -21.28 18.64
C ASN A 231 -16.15 -19.89 17.98
N THR A 232 -17.30 -19.55 17.40
CA THR A 232 -17.55 -18.24 16.77
C THR A 232 -17.63 -17.10 17.81
N LEU A 233 -18.25 -17.32 18.97
CA LEU A 233 -18.27 -16.34 20.05
C LEU A 233 -16.90 -16.19 20.72
N ILE A 234 -16.26 -17.32 21.05
CA ILE A 234 -14.92 -17.36 21.67
C ILE A 234 -13.91 -16.62 20.79
N SER A 235 -13.88 -16.89 19.49
CA SER A 235 -13.00 -16.17 18.55
C SER A 235 -13.29 -14.67 18.47
N SER A 236 -14.57 -14.27 18.52
CA SER A 236 -14.95 -12.85 18.53
C SER A 236 -14.53 -12.14 19.82
N PHE A 237 -14.80 -12.72 20.98
CA PHE A 237 -14.39 -12.14 22.28
C PHE A 237 -12.87 -12.01 22.39
N CYS A 238 -12.11 -13.00 21.91
CA CYS A 238 -10.66 -12.91 21.83
C CYS A 238 -10.19 -11.78 20.89
N ARG A 239 -10.85 -11.58 19.74
CA ARG A 239 -10.54 -10.49 18.80
C ARG A 239 -10.86 -9.11 19.37
N GLU A 240 -11.91 -9.00 20.18
CA GLU A 240 -12.27 -7.80 20.94
C GLU A 240 -11.37 -7.59 22.18
N GLY A 241 -10.40 -8.48 22.44
CA GLY A 241 -9.47 -8.38 23.57
C GLY A 241 -10.06 -8.80 24.93
N ARG A 242 -11.27 -9.34 24.96
CA ARG A 242 -12.01 -9.75 26.17
C ARG A 242 -11.79 -11.23 26.48
N THR A 243 -10.61 -11.51 27.01
CA THR A 243 -10.09 -12.87 27.21
C THR A 243 -10.79 -13.62 28.35
N ASP A 244 -11.18 -12.92 29.41
CA ASP A 244 -11.90 -13.50 30.56
C ASP A 244 -13.29 -14.03 30.17
N GLU A 245 -14.02 -13.30 29.32
CA GLU A 245 -15.33 -13.74 28.84
C GLU A 245 -15.21 -14.94 27.89
N ALA A 246 -14.14 -14.99 27.09
CA ALA A 246 -13.85 -16.14 26.25
C ALA A 246 -13.52 -17.39 27.10
N GLU A 247 -12.84 -17.22 28.24
CA GLU A 247 -12.55 -18.31 29.18
C GLU A 247 -13.80 -18.84 29.88
N LYS A 248 -14.65 -17.95 30.40
CA LYS A 248 -15.97 -18.32 30.94
C LYS A 248 -16.81 -19.10 29.92
N LEU A 249 -16.74 -18.75 28.64
CA LEU A 249 -17.43 -19.46 27.57
C LEU A 249 -16.87 -20.87 27.31
N VAL A 250 -15.55 -21.08 27.44
CA VAL A 250 -14.93 -22.40 27.33
C VAL A 250 -15.32 -23.28 28.52
N GLU A 251 -15.32 -22.73 29.73
CA GLU A 251 -15.80 -23.43 30.93
C GLU A 251 -17.27 -23.80 30.81
N LYS A 252 -18.09 -22.88 30.31
CA LYS A 252 -19.52 -23.09 30.05
C LYS A 252 -19.74 -24.18 29.00
N MET A 253 -18.96 -24.18 27.92
CA MET A 253 -18.98 -25.23 26.90
C MET A 253 -18.65 -26.61 27.52
N ARG A 254 -17.64 -26.68 28.40
CA ARG A 254 -17.27 -27.89 29.13
C ARG A 254 -18.39 -28.36 30.09
N GLY A 255 -19.01 -27.42 30.81
CA GLY A 255 -20.13 -27.70 31.72
C GLY A 255 -21.38 -28.24 31.02
N GLU A 256 -21.53 -27.98 29.72
CA GLU A 256 -22.63 -28.49 28.88
C GLU A 256 -22.31 -29.81 28.18
N GLY A 257 -21.17 -30.44 28.49
CA GLY A 257 -20.75 -31.70 27.88
C GLY A 257 -20.20 -31.57 26.46
N LEU A 258 -19.94 -30.34 25.99
CA LEU A 258 -19.24 -30.11 24.73
C LEU A 258 -17.73 -30.02 25.01
N ALA A 259 -16.98 -31.07 24.67
CA ALA A 259 -15.52 -31.04 24.80
C ALA A 259 -14.90 -30.02 23.82
N PRO A 260 -14.11 -29.03 24.31
CA PRO A 260 -13.34 -28.14 23.44
C PRO A 260 -12.37 -28.94 22.58
N ASP A 261 -12.29 -28.63 21.30
CA ASP A 261 -11.40 -29.31 20.36
C ASP A 261 -10.20 -28.42 19.96
N VAL A 262 -9.30 -28.96 19.14
CA VAL A 262 -8.14 -28.22 18.63
C VAL A 262 -8.59 -26.92 17.93
N VAL A 263 -9.76 -26.90 17.29
CA VAL A 263 -10.28 -25.72 16.59
C VAL A 263 -10.69 -24.63 17.58
N THR A 264 -11.29 -24.98 18.72
CA THR A 264 -11.58 -24.03 19.80
C THR A 264 -10.31 -23.32 20.27
N PHE A 265 -9.24 -24.07 20.55
CA PHE A 265 -7.98 -23.47 21.02
C PHE A 265 -7.19 -22.76 19.91
N ASN A 266 -7.16 -23.28 18.69
CA ASN A 266 -6.54 -22.60 17.54
C ASN A 266 -7.21 -21.25 17.27
N SER A 267 -8.54 -21.19 17.37
CA SER A 267 -9.29 -19.94 17.19
C SER A 267 -8.95 -18.92 18.28
N ARG A 268 -8.77 -19.37 19.54
CA ARG A 268 -8.31 -18.52 20.65
C ARG A 268 -6.88 -18.02 20.42
N ILE A 269 -5.96 -18.92 20.12
CA ILE A 269 -4.55 -18.59 19.85
C ILE A 269 -4.46 -17.56 18.71
N SER A 270 -5.12 -17.82 17.58
CA SER A 270 -5.11 -16.92 16.43
C SER A 270 -5.64 -15.51 16.77
N ALA A 271 -6.75 -15.45 17.52
CA ALA A 271 -7.36 -14.19 17.92
C ALA A 271 -6.51 -13.43 18.96
N LEU A 272 -5.92 -14.13 19.94
CA LEU A 272 -4.99 -13.56 20.94
C LEU A 272 -3.72 -13.01 20.29
N CYS A 273 -3.13 -13.77 19.36
CA CYS A 273 -1.98 -13.32 18.56
C CYS A 273 -2.33 -12.05 17.77
N SER A 274 -3.51 -12.01 17.14
CA SER A 274 -3.96 -10.83 16.37
C SER A 274 -4.28 -9.62 17.25
N ALA A 275 -4.71 -9.84 18.50
CA ALA A 275 -4.91 -8.79 19.51
C ALA A 275 -3.60 -8.35 20.21
N GLY A 276 -2.47 -8.99 19.90
CA GLY A 276 -1.17 -8.71 20.50
C GLY A 276 -0.93 -9.30 21.90
N LYS A 277 -1.88 -10.09 22.43
CA LYS A 277 -1.78 -10.77 23.75
C LYS A 277 -1.06 -12.12 23.64
N ILE A 278 0.13 -12.08 23.08
CA ILE A 278 0.93 -13.26 22.72
C ILE A 278 1.41 -14.10 23.93
N LEU A 279 1.60 -13.50 25.11
CA LEU A 279 1.97 -14.24 26.33
C LEU A 279 0.85 -15.18 26.79
N GLU A 280 -0.41 -14.74 26.70
CA GLU A 280 -1.57 -15.57 27.01
C GLU A 280 -1.73 -16.70 25.97
N ALA A 281 -1.54 -16.39 24.69
CA ALA A 281 -1.53 -17.40 23.63
C ALA A 281 -0.44 -18.47 23.86
N SER A 282 0.76 -18.05 24.26
CA SER A 282 1.88 -18.94 24.59
C SER A 282 1.63 -19.79 25.84
N ARG A 283 0.88 -19.29 26.84
CA ARG A 283 0.42 -20.10 27.98
C ARG A 283 -0.51 -21.21 27.51
N ILE A 284 -1.57 -20.86 26.78
CA ILE A 284 -2.52 -21.85 26.23
C ILE A 284 -1.80 -22.89 25.37
N PHE A 285 -0.86 -22.47 24.54
CA PHE A 285 -0.08 -23.39 23.71
C PHE A 285 0.75 -24.38 24.54
N ARG A 286 1.40 -23.91 25.61
CA ARG A 286 2.13 -24.79 26.53
C ARG A 286 1.20 -25.73 27.28
N ASP A 287 0.04 -25.24 27.72
CA ASP A 287 -0.95 -26.08 28.40
C ASP A 287 -1.45 -27.20 27.49
N MET A 288 -1.59 -26.94 26.18
CA MET A 288 -1.92 -27.99 25.19
C MET A 288 -0.77 -28.99 24.97
N GLN A 289 0.49 -28.60 25.20
CA GLN A 289 1.65 -29.50 25.07
C GLN A 289 1.80 -30.47 26.25
N ILE A 290 1.16 -30.19 27.39
CA ILE A 290 1.15 -31.06 28.56
C ILE A 290 0.22 -32.26 28.28
N ASP A 291 0.64 -33.47 28.67
CA ASP A 291 -0.03 -34.74 28.34
C ASP A 291 -1.55 -34.76 28.63
N GLU A 292 -2.30 -35.46 27.77
CA GLU A 292 -3.77 -35.60 27.81
C GLU A 292 -4.31 -36.06 29.17
N GLU A 293 -3.53 -36.83 29.94
CA GLU A 293 -3.95 -37.41 31.22
C GLU A 293 -4.04 -36.41 32.38
N GLN A 294 -3.41 -35.23 32.30
CA GLN A 294 -3.42 -34.25 33.41
C GLN A 294 -4.45 -33.12 33.25
N LEU A 295 -4.70 -32.65 32.02
CA LEU A 295 -5.57 -31.49 31.74
C LEU A 295 -6.75 -31.79 30.81
N GLY A 296 -6.79 -32.96 30.15
CA GLY A 296 -7.81 -33.32 29.19
C GLY A 296 -7.91 -32.33 28.01
N LEU A 297 -6.77 -31.72 27.63
CA LEU A 297 -6.66 -30.76 26.53
C LEU A 297 -6.26 -31.47 25.23
N PRO A 298 -6.69 -30.96 24.06
CA PRO A 298 -6.36 -31.58 22.79
C PRO A 298 -4.91 -31.27 22.39
N ARG A 299 -4.20 -32.28 21.86
CA ARG A 299 -2.80 -32.14 21.43
C ARG A 299 -2.63 -31.09 20.32
N PRO A 300 -1.55 -30.29 20.32
CA PRO A 300 -1.28 -29.31 19.27
C PRO A 300 -1.03 -30.01 17.94
N ASN A 301 -1.59 -29.46 16.86
CA ASN A 301 -1.34 -29.95 15.50
C ASN A 301 -0.48 -28.94 14.71
N ILE A 302 -0.16 -29.26 13.45
CA ILE A 302 0.62 -28.40 12.54
C ILE A 302 0.04 -26.98 12.49
N VAL A 303 -1.30 -26.86 12.47
CA VAL A 303 -1.98 -25.56 12.43
C VAL A 303 -1.76 -24.78 13.72
N THR A 304 -1.79 -25.43 14.89
CA THR A 304 -1.49 -24.79 16.19
C THR A 304 -0.07 -24.21 16.22
N TYR A 305 0.92 -24.98 15.76
CA TYR A 305 2.31 -24.53 15.66
C TYR A 305 2.46 -23.36 14.67
N ASN A 306 1.86 -23.46 13.47
CA ASN A 306 1.87 -22.38 12.48
C ASN A 306 1.23 -21.09 12.98
N LEU A 307 0.13 -21.17 13.74
CA LEU A 307 -0.53 -20.01 14.36
C LEU A 307 0.34 -19.33 15.41
N MET A 308 1.03 -20.12 16.24
CA MET A 308 1.98 -19.57 17.22
C MET A 308 3.19 -18.94 16.54
N LEU A 309 3.73 -19.58 15.49
CA LEU A 309 4.81 -19.03 14.69
C LEU A 309 4.40 -17.70 14.04
N GLU A 310 3.21 -17.64 13.44
CA GLU A 310 2.67 -16.40 12.87
C GLU A 310 2.49 -15.31 13.94
N GLY A 311 2.00 -15.68 15.12
CA GLY A 311 1.83 -14.79 16.26
C GLY A 311 3.15 -14.18 16.72
N PHE A 312 4.16 -15.01 17.03
CA PHE A 312 5.48 -14.53 17.42
C PHE A 312 6.09 -13.61 16.34
N CYS A 313 5.98 -13.99 15.06
CA CYS A 313 6.42 -13.18 13.93
C CYS A 313 5.72 -11.81 13.83
N LYS A 314 4.39 -11.75 13.99
CA LYS A 314 3.62 -10.50 13.93
C LYS A 314 3.96 -9.54 15.07
N ASN A 315 4.30 -10.08 16.24
CA ASN A 315 4.65 -9.32 17.44
C ASN A 315 6.14 -8.98 17.55
N GLY A 316 6.97 -9.37 16.58
CA GLY A 316 8.41 -9.06 16.56
C GLY A 316 9.27 -9.92 17.50
N MET A 317 8.72 -10.97 18.11
CA MET A 317 9.44 -11.93 18.96
C MET A 317 10.12 -13.01 18.12
N LEU A 318 11.18 -12.61 17.43
CA LEU A 318 11.86 -13.48 16.47
C LEU A 318 12.65 -14.63 17.10
N GLU A 319 13.19 -14.46 18.32
CA GLU A 319 13.94 -15.52 18.99
C GLU A 319 13.02 -16.68 19.43
N GLU A 320 11.87 -16.34 20.01
CA GLU A 320 10.82 -17.31 20.35
C GLU A 320 10.26 -18.00 19.11
N ALA A 321 10.05 -17.24 18.02
CA ALA A 321 9.62 -17.81 16.75
C ALA A 321 10.66 -18.77 16.16
N LYS A 322 11.95 -18.43 16.24
CA LYS A 322 13.06 -19.27 15.77
C LYS A 322 13.18 -20.56 16.58
N THR A 323 13.15 -20.47 17.91
CA THR A 323 13.18 -21.66 18.78
C THR A 323 11.97 -22.57 18.54
N LEU A 324 10.78 -22.00 18.32
CA LEU A 324 9.60 -22.77 17.94
C LEU A 324 9.81 -23.45 16.58
N PHE A 325 10.31 -22.74 15.58
CA PHE A 325 10.59 -23.30 14.26
C PHE A 325 11.63 -24.43 14.31
N GLU A 326 12.70 -24.28 15.09
CA GLU A 326 13.69 -25.33 15.34
C GLU A 326 13.09 -26.54 16.07
N SER A 327 12.17 -26.31 17.01
CA SER A 327 11.44 -27.41 17.66
C SER A 327 10.55 -28.16 16.67
N MET A 328 9.88 -27.46 15.75
CA MET A 328 9.12 -28.07 14.66
C MET A 328 10.03 -28.87 13.72
N GLN A 329 11.25 -28.40 13.47
CA GLN A 329 12.24 -29.11 12.64
C GLN A 329 12.66 -30.44 13.25
N LYS A 330 12.86 -30.48 14.57
CA LYS A 330 13.27 -31.71 15.28
C LYS A 330 12.20 -32.80 15.25
N VAL A 331 10.92 -32.40 15.25
CA VAL A 331 9.80 -33.35 15.25
C VAL A 331 9.45 -33.80 13.82
N GLY A 332 9.96 -33.12 12.78
CA GLY A 332 9.91 -33.55 11.37
C GLY A 332 8.51 -33.45 10.72
N ASP A 333 7.50 -34.00 11.38
CA ASP A 333 6.11 -34.10 10.90
C ASP A 333 5.36 -32.76 10.95
N PHE A 334 5.89 -31.75 11.64
CA PHE A 334 5.23 -30.45 11.84
C PHE A 334 5.66 -29.35 10.88
N ILE A 335 6.60 -29.60 9.96
CA ILE A 335 7.04 -28.61 8.98
C ILE A 335 6.45 -28.87 7.61
N ASN A 336 5.77 -27.86 7.09
CA ASN A 336 5.29 -27.84 5.72
C ASN A 336 5.73 -26.55 5.01
N LEU A 337 5.35 -26.44 3.72
CA LEU A 337 5.60 -25.26 2.90
C LEU A 337 5.05 -23.97 3.55
N GLU A 338 3.90 -24.07 4.23
CA GLU A 338 3.25 -22.96 4.91
C GLU A 338 4.06 -22.48 6.12
N SER A 339 4.63 -23.38 6.92
CA SER A 339 5.52 -23.05 8.05
C SER A 339 6.72 -22.22 7.58
N TYR A 340 7.38 -22.63 6.49
CA TYR A 340 8.47 -21.86 5.88
C TYR A 340 8.01 -20.49 5.37
N ASN A 341 6.84 -20.42 4.71
CA ASN A 341 6.31 -19.14 4.21
C ASN A 341 5.95 -18.17 5.35
N ILE A 342 5.39 -18.67 6.46
CA ILE A 342 5.11 -17.88 7.67
C ILE A 342 6.43 -17.36 8.25
N TRP A 343 7.45 -18.21 8.33
CA TRP A 343 8.76 -17.82 8.84
C TRP A 343 9.44 -16.77 7.97
N LEU A 344 9.47 -16.97 6.64
CA LEU A 344 9.99 -16.01 5.68
C LEU A 344 9.24 -14.66 5.76
N LEU A 345 7.90 -14.69 5.84
CA LEU A 345 7.08 -13.48 5.96
C LEU A 345 7.35 -12.75 7.27
N GLY A 346 7.53 -13.48 8.37
CA GLY A 346 7.89 -12.93 9.67
C GLY A 346 9.25 -12.24 9.68
N LEU A 347 10.27 -12.90 9.13
CA LEU A 347 11.61 -12.32 9.00
C LEU A 347 11.60 -11.06 8.11
N VAL A 348 10.88 -11.10 6.99
CA VAL A 348 10.75 -9.96 6.08
C VAL A 348 10.05 -8.77 6.74
N ARG A 349 8.93 -9.00 7.43
CA ARG A 349 8.20 -7.95 8.14
C ARG A 349 9.02 -7.27 9.24
N ASN A 350 9.88 -8.02 9.92
CA ASN A 350 10.76 -7.52 10.97
C ASN A 350 12.12 -7.02 10.44
N GLY A 351 12.28 -6.88 9.13
CA GLY A 351 13.48 -6.30 8.51
C GLY A 351 14.71 -7.20 8.46
N LYS A 352 14.61 -8.49 8.86
CA LYS A 352 15.70 -9.48 8.86
C LYS A 352 15.87 -10.16 7.48
N ILE A 353 16.11 -9.35 6.45
CA ILE A 353 16.11 -9.83 5.05
C ILE A 353 17.25 -10.80 4.73
N LEU A 354 18.42 -10.62 5.34
CA LEU A 354 19.56 -11.54 5.13
C LEU A 354 19.25 -12.94 5.67
N GLU A 355 18.64 -13.02 6.85
CA GLU A 355 18.18 -14.29 7.44
C GLU A 355 17.08 -14.92 6.57
N ALA A 356 16.15 -14.13 6.04
CA ALA A 356 15.11 -14.63 5.13
C ALA A 356 15.70 -15.28 3.87
N ARG A 357 16.80 -14.74 3.31
CA ARG A 357 17.53 -15.37 2.19
C ARG A 357 18.15 -16.71 2.57
N LEU A 358 18.72 -16.80 3.78
CA LEU A 358 19.31 -18.05 4.26
C LEU A 358 18.24 -19.12 4.45
N VAL A 359 17.08 -18.77 5.01
CA VAL A 359 15.94 -19.68 5.15
C VAL A 359 15.42 -20.15 3.79
N LEU A 360 15.36 -19.28 2.78
CA LEU A 360 14.96 -19.69 1.43
C LEU A 360 15.95 -20.68 0.82
N LYS A 361 17.25 -20.52 1.09
CA LYS A 361 18.28 -21.47 0.65
C LYS A 361 18.18 -22.80 1.41
N GLU A 362 18.03 -22.74 2.73
CA GLU A 362 17.82 -23.90 3.60
C GLU A 362 16.60 -24.72 3.18
N MET A 363 15.51 -24.06 2.78
CA MET A 363 14.32 -24.70 2.26
C MET A 363 14.61 -25.55 1.01
N VAL A 364 15.42 -25.02 0.08
CA VAL A 364 15.88 -25.74 -1.12
C VAL A 364 16.81 -26.89 -0.74
N ASP A 365 17.78 -26.64 0.15
CA ASP A 365 18.77 -27.64 0.59
C ASP A 365 18.11 -28.83 1.32
N LYS A 366 17.02 -28.59 2.06
CA LYS A 366 16.21 -29.62 2.72
C LYS A 366 15.21 -30.32 1.80
N GLY A 367 15.20 -30.01 0.51
CA GLY A 367 14.36 -30.66 -0.50
C GLY A 367 12.91 -30.14 -0.57
N PHE A 368 12.56 -29.08 0.17
CA PHE A 368 11.28 -28.41 -0.01
C PHE A 368 11.35 -27.51 -1.25
N LYS A 369 10.51 -27.76 -2.25
CA LYS A 369 10.43 -26.91 -3.44
C LYS A 369 9.71 -25.60 -3.10
N PRO A 370 10.38 -24.43 -3.09
CA PRO A 370 9.71 -23.17 -2.81
C PRO A 370 8.66 -22.88 -3.89
N SER A 371 7.57 -22.21 -3.54
CA SER A 371 6.57 -21.79 -4.52
C SER A 371 6.87 -20.38 -5.04
N ALA A 372 6.16 -19.95 -6.09
CA ALA A 372 6.23 -18.56 -6.55
C ALA A 372 5.93 -17.57 -5.41
N TYR A 373 5.02 -17.94 -4.49
CA TYR A 373 4.72 -17.16 -3.29
C TYR A 373 5.93 -17.04 -2.34
N SER A 374 6.68 -18.13 -2.09
CA SER A 374 7.89 -18.11 -1.26
C SER A 374 8.95 -17.14 -1.79
N TYR A 375 9.20 -17.17 -3.11
CA TYR A 375 10.13 -16.22 -3.75
C TYR A 375 9.61 -14.78 -3.70
N ASN A 376 8.32 -14.57 -3.98
CA ASN A 376 7.70 -13.24 -3.97
C ASN A 376 7.76 -12.58 -2.58
N ILE A 377 7.65 -13.33 -1.47
CA ILE A 377 7.82 -12.79 -0.11
C ILE A 377 9.21 -12.18 0.07
N VAL A 378 10.26 -12.93 -0.28
CA VAL A 378 11.65 -12.49 -0.12
C VAL A 378 11.96 -11.32 -1.06
N MET A 379 11.45 -11.38 -2.30
CA MET A 379 11.59 -10.29 -3.28
C MET A 379 10.92 -9.00 -2.81
N ASP A 380 9.68 -9.06 -2.27
CA ASP A 380 8.99 -7.89 -1.72
C ASP A 380 9.80 -7.25 -0.57
N GLY A 381 10.33 -8.08 0.32
CA GLY A 381 11.22 -7.63 1.40
C GLY A 381 12.48 -6.93 0.91
N LEU A 382 13.18 -7.52 -0.07
CA LEU A 382 14.37 -6.95 -0.70
C LEU A 382 14.05 -5.62 -1.39
N CYS A 383 12.93 -5.55 -2.11
CA CYS A 383 12.46 -4.35 -2.80
C CYS A 383 12.18 -3.20 -1.81
N LYS A 384 11.45 -3.46 -0.71
CA LYS A 384 11.16 -2.46 0.33
C LYS A 384 12.45 -1.89 0.94
N ASN A 385 13.44 -2.76 1.20
CA ASN A 385 14.74 -2.37 1.74
C ASN A 385 15.69 -1.74 0.70
N GLY A 386 15.29 -1.67 -0.58
CA GLY A 386 16.09 -1.04 -1.65
C GLY A 386 17.19 -1.91 -2.24
N MET A 387 17.24 -3.20 -1.88
CA MET A 387 18.20 -4.18 -2.37
C MET A 387 17.75 -4.78 -3.71
N LEU A 388 17.58 -3.92 -4.73
CA LEU A 388 16.98 -4.30 -6.03
C LEU A 388 17.82 -5.29 -6.85
N SER A 389 19.15 -5.22 -6.71
CA SER A 389 20.08 -6.18 -7.35
C SER A 389 19.87 -7.60 -6.82
N ASP A 390 19.75 -7.73 -5.50
CA ASP A 390 19.47 -8.99 -4.84
C ASP A 390 18.07 -9.51 -5.19
N ALA A 391 17.06 -8.63 -5.28
CA ALA A 391 15.72 -9.03 -5.72
C ALA A 391 15.74 -9.63 -7.15
N ARG A 392 16.55 -9.06 -8.06
CA ARG A 392 16.74 -9.62 -9.41
C ARG A 392 17.51 -10.93 -9.40
N MET A 393 18.48 -11.11 -8.50
CA MET A 393 19.17 -12.39 -8.29
C MET A 393 18.19 -13.47 -7.82
N VAL A 394 17.28 -13.14 -6.89
CA VAL A 394 16.24 -14.07 -6.42
C VAL A 394 15.27 -14.46 -7.55
N MET A 395 14.91 -13.53 -8.44
CA MET A 395 14.14 -13.89 -9.65
C MET A 395 14.94 -14.80 -10.60
N GLY A 396 16.24 -14.59 -10.72
CA GLY A 396 17.13 -15.51 -11.45
C GLY A 396 17.13 -16.93 -10.85
N LEU A 397 17.19 -17.04 -9.52
CA LEU A 397 17.08 -18.31 -8.80
C LEU A 397 15.72 -18.99 -9.00
N MET A 398 14.64 -18.22 -9.03
CA MET A 398 13.29 -18.72 -9.30
C MET A 398 13.23 -19.35 -10.70
N LYS A 399 13.75 -18.66 -11.72
CA LYS A 399 13.84 -19.17 -13.11
C LYS A 399 14.73 -20.42 -13.20
N SER A 400 15.91 -20.43 -12.57
CA SER A 400 16.81 -21.59 -12.59
C SER A 400 16.25 -22.80 -11.85
N SER A 401 15.37 -22.57 -10.88
CA SER A 401 14.66 -23.63 -10.15
C SER A 401 13.43 -24.16 -10.92
N GLY A 402 13.19 -23.68 -12.15
CA GLY A 402 12.11 -24.13 -13.02
C GLY A 402 10.74 -23.53 -12.70
N ILE A 403 10.67 -22.47 -11.90
CA ILE A 403 9.42 -21.80 -11.54
C ILE A 403 9.30 -20.52 -12.38
N PRO A 404 8.30 -20.41 -13.28
CA PRO A 404 8.14 -19.22 -14.11
C PRO A 404 7.66 -18.03 -13.27
N PRO A 405 8.25 -16.83 -13.43
CA PRO A 405 7.73 -15.59 -12.82
C PRO A 405 6.28 -15.35 -13.21
N ASP A 406 5.45 -14.99 -12.24
CA ASP A 406 4.04 -14.64 -12.46
C ASP A 406 3.81 -13.12 -12.47
N THR A 407 2.57 -12.70 -12.72
CA THR A 407 2.18 -11.28 -12.68
C THR A 407 2.51 -10.62 -11.34
N VAL A 408 2.47 -11.35 -10.23
CA VAL A 408 2.78 -10.84 -8.88
C VAL A 408 4.29 -10.64 -8.73
N THR A 409 5.12 -11.55 -9.24
CA THR A 409 6.59 -11.44 -9.26
C THR A 409 7.01 -10.16 -9.99
N TYR A 410 6.50 -9.96 -11.21
CA TYR A 410 6.80 -8.75 -11.99
C TYR A 410 6.25 -7.49 -11.33
N SER A 411 5.02 -7.52 -10.81
CA SER A 411 4.43 -6.36 -10.11
C SER A 411 5.21 -5.98 -8.85
N THR A 412 5.75 -6.97 -8.12
CA THR A 412 6.56 -6.76 -6.92
C THR A 412 7.89 -6.08 -7.27
N LEU A 413 8.58 -6.55 -8.32
CA LEU A 413 9.80 -5.89 -8.80
C LEU A 413 9.51 -4.49 -9.34
N LEU A 414 8.47 -4.34 -10.17
CA LEU A 414 8.04 -3.04 -10.68
C LEU A 414 7.82 -2.06 -9.53
N HIS A 415 7.02 -2.45 -8.53
CA HIS A 415 6.82 -1.65 -7.32
C HIS A 415 8.14 -1.31 -6.63
N GLY A 416 9.06 -2.26 -6.49
CA GLY A 416 10.40 -2.04 -5.95
C GLY A 416 11.20 -0.99 -6.71
N TYR A 417 11.36 -1.15 -8.02
CA TYR A 417 12.10 -0.22 -8.88
C TYR A 417 11.45 1.17 -8.89
N CYS A 418 10.13 1.22 -9.01
CA CYS A 418 9.33 2.44 -8.94
C CYS A 418 9.46 3.17 -7.60
N SER A 419 9.42 2.46 -6.47
CA SER A 419 9.51 3.06 -5.13
C SER A 419 10.85 3.75 -4.87
N LYS A 420 11.91 3.28 -5.54
CA LYS A 420 13.30 3.78 -5.39
C LYS A 420 13.73 4.74 -6.50
N GLY A 421 12.81 5.17 -7.35
CA GLY A 421 13.12 6.21 -8.32
C GLY A 421 13.76 5.71 -9.64
N LYS A 422 13.65 4.41 -9.96
CA LYS A 422 14.36 3.77 -11.09
C LYS A 422 13.41 3.38 -12.22
N ILE A 423 12.73 4.36 -12.82
CA ILE A 423 11.67 4.11 -13.82
C ILE A 423 12.18 3.45 -15.11
N SER A 424 13.37 3.78 -15.61
CA SER A 424 13.90 3.14 -16.83
C SER A 424 14.04 1.63 -16.67
N GLU A 425 14.53 1.18 -15.52
CA GLU A 425 14.61 -0.24 -15.17
C GLU A 425 13.23 -0.87 -14.96
N ALA A 426 12.27 -0.09 -14.43
CA ALA A 426 10.88 -0.54 -14.32
C ALA A 426 10.25 -0.77 -15.70
N ASN A 427 10.47 0.12 -16.67
CA ASN A 427 10.01 -0.09 -18.05
C ASN A 427 10.66 -1.33 -18.69
N ASN A 428 11.94 -1.58 -18.44
CA ASN A 428 12.60 -2.81 -18.89
C ASN A 428 11.93 -4.07 -18.31
N ILE A 429 11.57 -4.04 -17.01
CA ILE A 429 10.81 -5.13 -16.38
C ILE A 429 9.42 -5.29 -17.01
N LEU A 430 8.73 -4.21 -17.36
CA LEU A 430 7.44 -4.28 -18.03
C LEU A 430 7.56 -4.93 -19.42
N HIS A 431 8.59 -4.57 -20.18
CA HIS A 431 8.89 -5.22 -21.45
C HIS A 431 9.25 -6.70 -21.28
N GLU A 432 10.02 -7.05 -20.25
CA GLU A 432 10.34 -8.44 -19.89
C GLU A 432 9.05 -9.22 -19.56
N MET A 433 8.15 -8.63 -18.77
CA MET A 433 6.85 -9.18 -18.43
C MET A 433 6.02 -9.48 -19.70
N MET A 434 5.92 -8.51 -20.62
CA MET A 434 5.22 -8.69 -21.90
C MET A 434 5.87 -9.77 -22.78
N SER A 435 7.21 -9.81 -22.84
CA SER A 435 7.95 -10.80 -23.65
C SER A 435 7.81 -12.23 -23.10
N SER A 436 7.60 -12.37 -21.79
CA SER A 436 7.39 -13.66 -21.13
C SER A 436 5.94 -14.15 -21.18
N GLY A 437 5.05 -13.45 -21.91
CA GLY A 437 3.65 -13.81 -22.08
C GLY A 437 2.75 -13.44 -20.89
N CYS A 438 3.27 -12.71 -19.90
CA CYS A 438 2.49 -12.21 -18.77
C CYS A 438 1.84 -10.86 -19.14
N LEU A 439 0.51 -10.80 -19.16
CA LEU A 439 -0.21 -9.54 -19.44
C LEU A 439 -0.24 -8.63 -18.21
N PRO A 440 0.11 -7.33 -18.36
CA PRO A 440 -0.07 -6.34 -17.30
C PRO A 440 -1.54 -6.25 -16.89
N ASN A 441 -1.80 -6.16 -15.58
CA ASN A 441 -3.14 -5.89 -15.06
C ASN A 441 -3.24 -4.41 -14.61
N ASN A 442 -4.45 -3.96 -14.25
CA ASN A 442 -4.68 -2.59 -13.77
C ASN A 442 -3.75 -2.21 -12.61
N TYR A 443 -3.46 -3.16 -11.71
CA TYR A 443 -2.58 -2.92 -10.56
C TYR A 443 -1.14 -2.64 -10.99
N THR A 444 -0.59 -3.41 -11.94
CA THR A 444 0.74 -3.19 -12.52
C THR A 444 0.86 -1.81 -13.16
N CYS A 445 -0.14 -1.40 -13.94
CA CYS A 445 -0.16 -0.09 -14.58
C CYS A 445 -0.32 1.04 -13.55
N ASN A 446 -1.16 0.86 -12.53
CA ASN A 446 -1.35 1.83 -11.45
C ASN A 446 -0.04 2.08 -10.66
N ILE A 447 0.76 1.04 -10.40
CA ILE A 447 2.08 1.18 -9.77
C ILE A 447 3.02 2.05 -10.61
N LEU A 448 3.11 1.75 -11.91
CA LEU A 448 3.95 2.50 -12.84
C LEU A 448 3.49 3.95 -12.95
N LEU A 449 2.18 4.16 -13.10
CA LEU A 449 1.56 5.47 -13.18
C LEU A 449 1.89 6.32 -11.95
N HIS A 450 1.68 5.77 -10.75
CA HIS A 450 1.99 6.46 -9.48
C HIS A 450 3.48 6.84 -9.40
N SER A 451 4.37 5.97 -9.88
CA SER A 451 5.81 6.24 -9.89
C SER A 451 6.21 7.35 -10.87
N LEU A 452 5.65 7.35 -12.07
CA LEU A 452 5.90 8.36 -13.11
C LEU A 452 5.46 9.75 -12.64
N TRP A 453 4.30 9.83 -11.99
CA TRP A 453 3.81 11.07 -11.39
C TRP A 453 4.70 11.55 -10.24
N LYS A 454 5.15 10.65 -9.36
CA LYS A 454 6.04 11.00 -8.23
C LYS A 454 7.39 11.57 -8.69
N GLU A 455 7.93 11.08 -9.80
CA GLU A 455 9.18 11.59 -10.40
C GLU A 455 8.97 12.83 -11.28
N GLY A 456 7.73 13.28 -11.50
CA GLY A 456 7.41 14.43 -12.33
C GLY A 456 7.51 14.18 -13.84
N ARG A 457 7.54 12.92 -14.29
CA ARG A 457 7.55 12.53 -15.71
C ARG A 457 6.13 12.47 -16.28
N THR A 458 5.47 13.63 -16.33
CA THR A 458 4.04 13.75 -16.64
C THR A 458 3.68 13.24 -18.04
N SER A 459 4.50 13.52 -19.06
CA SER A 459 4.23 13.11 -20.45
C SER A 459 4.20 11.59 -20.64
N GLU A 460 5.11 10.86 -19.98
CA GLU A 460 5.13 9.40 -20.04
C GLU A 460 3.98 8.76 -19.26
N ALA A 461 3.53 9.42 -18.18
CA ALA A 461 2.34 9.00 -17.44
C ALA A 461 1.07 9.16 -18.30
N GLU A 462 0.97 10.25 -19.06
CA GLU A 462 -0.12 10.50 -20.01
C GLU A 462 -0.12 9.47 -21.17
N GLU A 463 1.06 9.16 -21.73
CA GLU A 463 1.20 8.11 -22.75
C GLU A 463 0.79 6.72 -22.21
N LEU A 464 1.15 6.40 -20.97
CA LEU A 464 0.75 5.16 -20.33
C LEU A 464 -0.78 5.09 -20.13
N LEU A 465 -1.43 6.18 -19.73
CA LEU A 465 -2.89 6.26 -19.63
C LEU A 465 -3.57 6.06 -20.98
N GLN A 466 -3.02 6.64 -22.05
CA GLN A 466 -3.52 6.44 -23.40
C GLN A 466 -3.45 4.96 -23.80
N LYS A 467 -2.30 4.31 -23.57
CA LYS A 467 -2.12 2.87 -23.83
C LYS A 467 -3.05 1.98 -22.98
N MET A 468 -3.37 2.40 -21.75
CA MET A 468 -4.35 1.71 -20.91
C MET A 468 -5.76 1.80 -21.52
N ASN A 469 -6.13 2.96 -22.04
CA ASN A 469 -7.43 3.20 -22.66
C ASN A 469 -7.59 2.46 -24.00
N GLU A 470 -6.57 2.50 -24.86
CA GLU A 470 -6.54 1.78 -26.16
C GLU A 470 -6.71 0.26 -25.99
N ARG A 471 -6.18 -0.31 -24.90
CA ARG A 471 -6.28 -1.73 -24.59
C ARG A 471 -7.53 -2.11 -23.81
N SER A 472 -8.46 -1.17 -23.59
CA SER A 472 -9.71 -1.38 -22.85
C SER A 472 -9.50 -1.91 -21.42
N TYR A 473 -8.40 -1.55 -20.76
CA TYR A 473 -8.24 -1.79 -19.33
C TYR A 473 -9.18 -0.86 -18.59
N GLY A 474 -10.25 -1.39 -18.00
CA GLY A 474 -11.27 -0.57 -17.33
C GLY A 474 -10.63 0.28 -16.23
N LEU A 475 -10.61 1.60 -16.43
CA LEU A 475 -10.09 2.57 -15.47
C LEU A 475 -10.90 2.43 -14.18
N ASP A 476 -10.21 2.22 -13.06
CA ASP A 476 -10.83 2.12 -11.74
C ASP A 476 -10.65 3.42 -10.93
N THR A 477 -11.40 3.56 -9.83
CA THR A 477 -11.31 4.71 -8.94
C THR A 477 -9.87 4.93 -8.43
N VAL A 478 -9.08 3.87 -8.29
CA VAL A 478 -7.68 3.95 -7.85
C VAL A 478 -6.80 4.61 -8.93
N THR A 479 -6.99 4.25 -10.21
CA THR A 479 -6.32 4.93 -11.33
C THR A 479 -6.64 6.43 -11.33
N CYS A 480 -7.93 6.82 -11.18
CA CYS A 480 -8.32 8.23 -11.09
C CYS A 480 -7.65 8.94 -9.91
N ASN A 481 -7.62 8.31 -8.73
CA ASN A 481 -6.99 8.88 -7.54
C ASN A 481 -5.48 9.12 -7.72
N ILE A 482 -4.79 8.20 -8.40
CA ILE A 482 -3.36 8.34 -8.73
C ILE A 482 -3.13 9.48 -9.72
N VAL A 483 -3.97 9.61 -10.75
CA VAL A 483 -3.88 10.73 -11.71
C VAL A 483 -4.13 12.07 -11.00
N ILE A 484 -5.16 12.15 -10.15
CA ILE A 484 -5.47 13.36 -9.37
C ILE A 484 -4.29 13.73 -8.46
N ASP A 485 -3.68 12.77 -7.75
CA ASP A 485 -2.50 13.03 -6.92
C ASP A 485 -1.32 13.54 -7.76
N GLY A 486 -1.07 12.90 -8.91
CA GLY A 486 -0.02 13.32 -9.85
C GLY A 486 -0.23 14.71 -10.43
N LEU A 487 -1.46 15.05 -10.81
CA LEU A 487 -1.83 16.39 -11.28
C LEU A 487 -1.69 17.44 -10.17
N CYS A 488 -2.04 17.09 -8.93
CA CYS A 488 -1.84 17.95 -7.78
C CYS A 488 -0.36 18.24 -7.51
N ASN A 489 0.49 17.22 -7.59
CA ASN A 489 1.94 17.37 -7.36
C ASN A 489 2.65 18.08 -8.53
N SER A 490 2.13 17.97 -9.76
CA SER A 490 2.63 18.70 -10.94
C SER A 490 2.11 20.15 -11.06
N GLY A 491 1.21 20.57 -10.16
CA GLY A 491 0.65 21.93 -10.12
C GLY A 491 -0.55 22.18 -11.06
N ASN A 492 -0.99 21.17 -11.82
CA ASN A 492 -2.14 21.24 -12.73
C ASN A 492 -3.47 21.03 -11.99
N LEU A 493 -3.75 21.88 -11.01
CA LEU A 493 -4.88 21.72 -10.09
C LEU A 493 -6.25 21.90 -10.75
N ASP A 494 -6.36 22.75 -11.77
CA ASP A 494 -7.65 22.98 -12.46
C ASP A 494 -8.12 21.73 -13.21
N LYS A 495 -7.20 21.03 -13.87
CA LYS A 495 -7.47 19.72 -14.49
C LYS A 495 -7.88 18.68 -13.45
N ALA A 496 -7.23 18.69 -12.28
CA ALA A 496 -7.56 17.76 -11.20
C ALA A 496 -8.98 18.02 -10.63
N ILE A 497 -9.39 19.29 -10.51
CA ILE A 497 -10.76 19.67 -10.10
C ILE A 497 -11.78 19.21 -11.15
N GLU A 498 -11.50 19.47 -12.44
CA GLU A 498 -12.38 19.07 -13.55
C GLU A 498 -12.61 17.57 -13.58
N ILE A 499 -11.57 16.76 -13.36
CA ILE A 499 -11.70 15.29 -13.29
C ILE A 499 -12.60 14.88 -12.12
N VAL A 500 -12.42 15.47 -10.93
CA VAL A 500 -13.27 15.15 -9.75
C VAL A 500 -14.73 15.51 -10.00
N ASP A 501 -14.98 16.67 -10.64
CA ASP A 501 -16.34 17.09 -11.00
C ASP A 501 -16.94 16.18 -12.09
N GLY A 502 -16.15 15.81 -13.10
CA GLY A 502 -16.54 14.91 -14.17
C GLY A 502 -16.77 13.46 -13.70
N MET A 503 -16.11 13.00 -12.63
CA MET A 503 -16.30 11.65 -12.09
C MET A 503 -17.74 11.44 -11.59
N TRP A 504 -18.44 12.49 -11.17
CA TRP A 504 -19.86 12.39 -10.79
C TRP A 504 -20.80 12.23 -11.99
N THR A 505 -20.48 12.83 -13.14
CA THR A 505 -21.35 12.88 -14.32
C THR A 505 -21.03 11.77 -15.33
N HIS A 506 -19.76 11.45 -15.51
CA HIS A 506 -19.26 10.57 -16.58
C HIS A 506 -18.48 9.34 -16.06
N GLY A 507 -18.25 9.22 -14.75
CA GLY A 507 -17.52 8.08 -14.16
C GLY A 507 -16.10 7.96 -14.70
N SER A 508 -15.75 6.82 -15.31
CA SER A 508 -14.43 6.60 -15.92
C SER A 508 -14.16 7.47 -17.16
N ALA A 509 -15.20 8.01 -17.80
CA ALA A 509 -15.06 8.91 -18.94
C ALA A 509 -14.65 10.35 -18.54
N ALA A 510 -14.62 10.67 -17.25
CA ALA A 510 -14.10 11.95 -16.74
C ALA A 510 -12.61 12.17 -17.07
N LEU A 511 -11.85 11.07 -17.24
CA LEU A 511 -10.46 11.11 -17.69
C LEU A 511 -10.34 11.36 -19.21
N GLY A 512 -11.44 11.28 -19.97
CA GLY A 512 -11.45 11.46 -21.42
C GLY A 512 -11.06 12.86 -21.89
N ASN A 513 -11.23 13.89 -21.04
CA ASN A 513 -10.84 15.26 -21.38
C ASN A 513 -9.31 15.49 -21.38
N LEU A 514 -8.50 14.56 -20.84
CA LEU A 514 -7.03 14.62 -20.96
C LEU A 514 -6.54 14.29 -22.38
N GLY A 515 -7.39 13.71 -23.23
CA GLY A 515 -7.08 13.34 -24.61
C GLY A 515 -8.15 13.81 -25.57
N ASN A 516 -8.12 15.09 -25.95
CA ASN A 516 -8.90 15.57 -27.08
C ASN A 516 -8.35 14.98 -28.39
N SER A 517 -8.86 13.79 -28.74
CA SER A 517 -9.29 13.32 -30.06
C SER A 517 -9.70 11.85 -29.90
N TYR A 518 -10.99 11.53 -30.03
CA TYR A 518 -11.63 10.18 -29.99
C TYR A 518 -12.38 9.70 -28.74
N ILE A 519 -12.89 10.58 -27.86
CA ILE A 519 -13.99 10.18 -26.94
C ILE A 519 -15.22 11.07 -27.17
N ALA A 520 -15.86 10.87 -28.32
CA ALA A 520 -17.18 11.44 -28.60
C ALA A 520 -18.22 10.38 -29.00
N LEU A 521 -17.91 9.09 -29.04
CA LEU A 521 -18.83 8.09 -29.63
C LEU A 521 -18.81 6.72 -28.96
N VAL A 522 -18.84 6.65 -27.62
CA VAL A 522 -19.35 5.43 -26.97
C VAL A 522 -20.19 5.84 -25.76
N ASP A 523 -21.38 6.36 -26.06
CA ASP A 523 -22.54 6.09 -25.24
C ASP A 523 -22.99 4.69 -25.67
N ASP A 524 -22.72 3.67 -24.86
CA ASP A 524 -23.43 2.39 -24.94
C ASP A 524 -23.18 1.55 -23.69
N SER A 525 -24.16 1.57 -22.80
CA SER A 525 -24.76 0.38 -22.19
C SER A 525 -23.97 -0.93 -22.25
N ASN A 526 -22.84 -1.05 -21.53
CA ASN A 526 -22.36 -2.35 -21.06
C ASN A 526 -21.32 -2.23 -19.93
N ASN A 527 -21.76 -2.58 -18.71
CA ASN A 527 -20.95 -3.17 -17.63
C ASN A 527 -19.64 -2.49 -17.14
N GLY A 528 -19.42 -1.20 -17.36
CA GLY A 528 -18.36 -0.44 -16.68
C GLY A 528 -18.80 0.02 -15.28
N LYS A 529 -18.10 -0.40 -14.22
CA LYS A 529 -18.33 0.10 -12.85
C LYS A 529 -18.41 1.64 -12.85
N LYS A 530 -19.53 2.22 -12.39
CA LYS A 530 -19.63 3.68 -12.14
C LYS A 530 -18.51 4.06 -11.16
N CYS A 531 -17.44 4.69 -11.67
CA CYS A 531 -16.34 5.19 -10.85
C CYS A 531 -16.76 6.51 -10.21
N THR A 532 -17.44 6.43 -9.07
CA THR A 532 -17.78 7.61 -8.26
C THR A 532 -16.59 8.01 -7.38
N PRO A 533 -16.39 9.31 -7.12
CA PRO A 533 -15.39 9.77 -6.14
C PRO A 533 -15.59 9.10 -4.77
N ASP A 534 -14.50 8.62 -4.18
CA ASP A 534 -14.50 8.08 -2.83
C ASP A 534 -13.86 9.06 -1.84
N SER A 535 -13.81 8.69 -0.56
CA SER A 535 -13.16 9.52 0.47
C SER A 535 -11.69 9.81 0.13
N VAL A 536 -11.01 8.87 -0.53
CA VAL A 536 -9.60 9.01 -0.92
C VAL A 536 -9.47 10.04 -2.04
N THR A 537 -10.39 10.05 -3.02
CA THR A 537 -10.44 11.07 -4.09
C THR A 537 -10.49 12.48 -3.51
N TYR A 538 -11.41 12.71 -2.56
CA TYR A 538 -11.53 14.01 -1.90
C TYR A 538 -10.33 14.34 -1.01
N SER A 539 -9.78 13.35 -0.29
CA SER A 539 -8.58 13.52 0.53
C SER A 539 -7.37 13.97 -0.31
N THR A 540 -7.16 13.34 -1.46
CA THR A 540 -6.09 13.67 -2.40
C THR A 540 -6.22 15.08 -2.98
N ILE A 541 -7.40 15.46 -3.51
CA ILE A 541 -7.58 16.80 -4.10
C ILE A 541 -7.52 17.89 -3.02
N ILE A 542 -8.10 17.67 -1.84
CA ILE A 542 -8.03 18.63 -0.72
C ILE A 542 -6.57 18.80 -0.29
N SER A 543 -5.80 17.72 -0.21
CA SER A 543 -4.37 17.76 0.12
C SER A 543 -3.56 18.52 -0.91
N GLY A 544 -3.79 18.25 -2.20
CA GLY A 544 -3.18 18.98 -3.31
C GLY A 544 -3.48 20.48 -3.28
N LEU A 545 -4.76 20.85 -3.15
CA LEU A 545 -5.20 22.25 -3.07
C LEU A 545 -4.63 22.96 -1.82
N CYS A 546 -4.56 22.26 -0.69
CA CYS A 546 -3.95 22.77 0.54
C CYS A 546 -2.45 23.02 0.39
N LYS A 547 -1.69 22.08 -0.21
CA LYS A 547 -0.26 22.26 -0.50
C LYS A 547 0.01 23.46 -1.42
N ALA A 548 -0.87 23.69 -2.39
CA ALA A 548 -0.80 24.81 -3.31
C ALA A 548 -1.34 26.14 -2.75
N GLY A 549 -1.89 26.15 -1.53
CA GLY A 549 -2.43 27.34 -0.89
C GLY A 549 -3.83 27.77 -1.33
N ARG A 550 -4.50 27.03 -2.23
CA ARG A 550 -5.88 27.29 -2.72
C ARG A 550 -6.94 26.84 -1.70
N LEU A 551 -6.92 27.42 -0.51
CA LEU A 551 -7.73 26.99 0.64
C LEU A 551 -9.25 27.12 0.43
N ASP A 552 -9.71 28.11 -0.32
CA ASP A 552 -11.16 28.33 -0.49
C ASP A 552 -11.80 27.28 -1.39
N GLU A 553 -11.07 26.80 -2.40
CA GLU A 553 -11.51 25.66 -3.21
C GLU A 553 -11.43 24.35 -2.45
N ALA A 554 -10.39 24.16 -1.63
CA ALA A 554 -10.30 23.01 -0.72
C ALA A 554 -11.51 22.93 0.22
N LYS A 555 -11.96 24.07 0.78
CA LYS A 555 -13.18 24.14 1.61
C LYS A 555 -14.45 23.84 0.80
N LYS A 556 -14.55 24.32 -0.44
CA LYS A 556 -15.69 24.01 -1.32
C LYS A 556 -15.78 22.50 -1.55
N LYS A 557 -14.66 21.85 -1.89
CA LYS A 557 -14.58 20.39 -2.08
C LYS A 557 -14.87 19.60 -0.80
N PHE A 558 -14.41 20.07 0.36
CA PHE A 558 -14.80 19.48 1.64
C PHE A 558 -16.31 19.56 1.91
N THR A 559 -16.92 20.71 1.62
CA THR A 559 -18.37 20.90 1.81
C THR A 559 -19.16 20.03 0.83
N GLU A 560 -18.68 19.89 -0.40
CA GLU A 560 -19.24 18.99 -1.41
C GLU A 560 -19.22 17.52 -0.95
N MET A 561 -18.08 17.05 -0.41
CA MET A 561 -17.93 15.72 0.16
C MET A 561 -18.96 15.44 1.26
N VAL A 562 -19.12 16.37 2.21
CA VAL A 562 -20.09 16.24 3.31
C VAL A 562 -21.53 16.23 2.80
N ARG A 563 -21.87 17.07 1.80
CA ARG A 563 -23.21 17.08 1.18
C ARG A 563 -23.54 15.78 0.44
N LYS A 564 -22.54 15.04 -0.02
CA LYS A 564 -22.68 13.76 -0.72
C LYS A 564 -22.68 12.55 0.21
N ASN A 565 -22.81 12.76 1.53
CA ASN A 565 -22.81 11.71 2.56
C ASN A 565 -21.52 10.87 2.62
N LEU A 566 -20.39 11.40 2.18
CA LEU A 566 -19.08 10.78 2.38
C LEU A 566 -18.52 11.21 3.74
N LEU A 567 -18.11 10.24 4.56
CA LEU A 567 -17.52 10.50 5.88
C LEU A 567 -16.08 11.00 5.73
N PRO A 568 -15.74 12.20 6.25
CA PRO A 568 -14.37 12.69 6.23
C PRO A 568 -13.44 11.78 7.05
N ASP A 569 -12.30 11.44 6.49
CA ASP A 569 -11.25 10.71 7.20
C ASP A 569 -10.40 11.64 8.10
N SER A 570 -9.60 11.06 8.99
CA SER A 570 -8.68 11.82 9.83
C SER A 570 -7.62 12.56 9.01
N VAL A 571 -7.27 12.04 7.83
CA VAL A 571 -6.23 12.58 6.94
C VAL A 571 -6.61 13.96 6.38
N ILE A 572 -7.89 14.15 6.03
CA ILE A 572 -8.42 15.44 5.56
C ILE A 572 -8.31 16.51 6.65
N TYR A 573 -8.73 16.19 7.89
CA TYR A 573 -8.61 17.11 9.02
C TYR A 573 -7.15 17.44 9.33
N ASP A 574 -6.28 16.42 9.34
CA ASP A 574 -4.84 16.58 9.56
C ASP A 574 -4.22 17.50 8.52
N THR A 575 -4.65 17.37 7.26
CA THR A 575 -4.13 18.20 6.16
C THR A 575 -4.55 19.66 6.31
N PHE A 576 -5.83 19.92 6.65
CA PHE A 576 -6.29 21.29 6.94
C PHE A 576 -5.54 21.88 8.14
N ILE A 577 -5.45 21.15 9.25
CA ILE A 577 -4.74 21.58 10.46
C ILE A 577 -3.28 21.89 10.15
N HIS A 578 -2.58 20.99 9.45
CA HIS A 578 -1.20 21.21 9.03
C HIS A 578 -1.04 22.49 8.19
N THR A 579 -1.96 22.71 7.25
CA THR A 579 -1.89 23.84 6.32
C THR A 579 -2.17 25.16 7.04
N PHE A 580 -3.17 25.18 7.92
CA PHE A 580 -3.46 26.36 8.74
C PHE A 580 -2.33 26.66 9.74
N CYS A 581 -1.72 25.62 10.33
CA CYS A 581 -0.57 25.77 11.23
C CYS A 581 0.65 26.33 10.48
N LYS A 582 0.96 25.79 9.28
CA LYS A 582 2.04 26.29 8.42
C LYS A 582 1.84 27.74 7.98
N GLN A 583 0.59 28.17 7.80
CA GLN A 583 0.23 29.56 7.48
C GLN A 583 0.11 30.47 8.73
N GLY A 584 0.38 29.97 9.94
CA GLY A 584 0.26 30.73 11.21
C GLY A 584 -1.18 31.01 11.68
N LYS A 585 -2.19 30.45 11.00
CA LYS A 585 -3.64 30.65 11.27
C LYS A 585 -4.17 29.68 12.33
N LEU A 586 -3.61 29.73 13.54
CA LEU A 586 -3.95 28.82 14.65
C LEU A 586 -5.44 28.82 15.02
N SER A 587 -6.11 29.96 15.05
CA SER A 587 -7.54 30.04 15.39
C SER A 587 -8.41 29.22 14.43
N SER A 588 -8.03 29.14 13.16
CA SER A 588 -8.71 28.29 12.17
C SER A 588 -8.37 26.83 12.37
N ALA A 589 -7.11 26.50 12.70
CA ALA A 589 -6.69 25.12 13.00
C ALA A 589 -7.45 24.54 14.21
N PHE A 590 -7.58 25.28 15.31
CA PHE A 590 -8.35 24.85 16.48
C PHE A 590 -9.85 24.72 16.21
N ARG A 591 -10.41 25.54 15.31
CA ARG A 591 -11.81 25.37 14.87
C ARG A 591 -12.01 24.07 14.11
N VAL A 592 -11.05 23.70 13.24
CA VAL A 592 -11.06 22.42 12.52
C VAL A 592 -10.88 21.24 13.49
N LEU A 593 -10.01 21.38 14.50
CA LEU A 593 -9.85 20.38 15.55
C LEU A 593 -11.15 20.12 16.33
N LYS A 594 -11.90 21.18 16.66
CA LYS A 594 -13.20 21.05 17.33
C LYS A 594 -14.23 20.33 16.45
N ASP A 595 -14.26 20.63 15.15
CA ASP A 595 -15.14 19.93 14.19
C ASP A 595 -14.77 18.45 14.06
N MET A 596 -13.47 18.12 14.08
CA MET A 596 -12.95 16.74 14.09
C MET A 596 -13.43 15.97 15.33
N GLU A 597 -13.40 16.59 16.52
CA GLU A 597 -13.90 15.98 17.76
C GLU A 597 -15.42 15.77 17.75
N ILE A 598 -16.18 16.75 17.28
CA ILE A 598 -17.66 16.66 17.18
C ILE A 598 -18.09 15.50 16.27
N LYS A 599 -17.33 15.26 15.19
CA LYS A 599 -17.59 14.18 14.25
C LYS A 599 -17.02 12.83 14.69
N GLY A 600 -16.43 12.74 15.88
CA GLY A 600 -15.92 11.50 16.45
C GLY A 600 -14.64 10.98 15.80
N CYS A 601 -13.89 11.83 15.09
CA CYS A 601 -12.60 11.44 14.52
C CYS A 601 -11.51 11.53 15.60
N ASN A 602 -10.77 10.45 15.82
CA ASN A 602 -9.66 10.42 16.77
C ASN A 602 -8.48 11.25 16.28
N LYS A 603 -7.91 12.08 17.16
CA LYS A 603 -6.67 12.83 16.90
C LYS A 603 -5.53 11.86 16.57
N SER A 604 -4.90 12.05 15.41
CA SER A 604 -3.77 11.26 14.97
C SER A 604 -2.45 11.84 15.49
N LEU A 605 -1.37 11.06 15.40
CA LEU A 605 -0.01 11.53 15.65
C LEU A 605 0.35 12.75 14.77
N GLN A 606 -0.16 12.78 13.53
CA GLN A 606 0.06 13.87 12.59
C GLN A 606 -0.71 15.14 12.98
N THR A 607 -1.90 15.00 13.58
CA THR A 607 -2.67 16.12 14.16
C THR A 607 -1.83 16.83 15.23
N TYR A 608 -1.31 16.07 16.21
CA TYR A 608 -0.51 16.62 17.30
C TYR A 608 0.78 17.26 16.79
N ASN A 609 1.53 16.57 15.92
CA ASN A 609 2.78 17.10 15.38
C ASN A 609 2.57 18.42 14.61
N SER A 610 1.46 18.54 13.88
CA SER A 610 1.11 19.76 13.13
C SER A 610 0.71 20.91 14.04
N LEU A 611 -0.07 20.65 15.09
CA LEU A 611 -0.43 21.65 16.09
C LEU A 611 0.80 22.13 16.88
N ILE A 612 1.67 21.21 17.30
CA ILE A 612 2.94 21.53 17.97
C ILE A 612 3.80 22.44 17.10
N LEU A 613 3.93 22.11 15.80
CA LEU A 613 4.70 22.94 14.86
C LEU A 613 4.07 24.33 14.66
N GLY A 614 2.74 24.41 14.58
CA GLY A 614 2.01 25.68 14.50
C GLY A 614 2.16 26.55 15.74
N LEU A 615 2.01 25.95 16.93
CA LEU A 615 2.17 26.63 18.23
C LEU A 615 3.61 27.07 18.47
N GLY A 616 4.56 26.27 17.97
CA GLY A 616 5.98 26.58 17.94
C GLY A 616 6.29 27.92 17.29
N SER A 617 5.71 28.18 16.12
CA SER A 617 5.91 29.43 15.39
C SER A 617 5.42 30.68 16.14
N LYS A 618 4.57 30.52 17.17
CA LYS A 618 4.11 31.61 18.06
C LYS A 618 4.71 31.56 19.46
N ASN A 619 5.67 30.68 19.70
CA ASN A 619 6.34 30.46 20.98
C ASN A 619 5.38 30.16 22.16
N GLN A 620 4.24 29.48 21.89
CA GLN A 620 3.25 29.12 22.91
C GLN A 620 3.62 27.81 23.63
N ILE A 621 4.72 27.82 24.39
CA ILE A 621 5.34 26.62 24.95
C ILE A 621 4.42 25.86 25.95
N PHE A 622 3.63 26.56 26.75
CA PHE A 622 2.73 25.92 27.72
C PHE A 622 1.67 25.04 27.04
N GLU A 623 1.08 25.52 25.95
CA GLU A 623 0.09 24.76 25.18
C GLU A 623 0.72 23.54 24.48
N ILE A 624 1.99 23.62 24.09
CA ILE A 624 2.75 22.50 23.50
C ILE A 624 2.89 21.35 24.50
N TYR A 625 3.29 21.64 25.75
CA TYR A 625 3.38 20.61 26.78
C TYR A 625 2.00 20.04 27.17
N GLY A 626 0.96 20.88 27.16
CA GLY A 626 -0.43 20.44 27.33
C GLY A 626 -0.85 19.42 26.29
N LEU A 627 -0.57 19.68 25.00
CA LEU A 627 -0.84 18.75 23.91
C LEU A 627 -0.01 17.47 24.01
N MET A 628 1.24 17.56 24.46
CA MET A 628 2.10 16.40 24.66
C MET A 628 1.57 15.48 25.77
N ASN A 629 1.02 16.05 26.85
CA ASN A 629 0.39 15.27 27.92
C ASN A 629 -0.93 14.66 27.46
N GLU A 630 -1.78 15.42 26.78
CA GLU A 630 -3.03 14.91 26.19
C GLU A 630 -2.76 13.73 25.25
N MET A 631 -1.72 13.84 24.43
CA MET A 631 -1.28 12.80 23.51
C MET A 631 -0.94 11.49 24.26
N ARG A 632 -0.24 11.58 25.40
CA ARG A 632 0.11 10.42 26.24
C ARG A 632 -1.12 9.82 26.93
N GLU A 633 -2.01 10.66 27.45
CA GLU A 633 -3.26 10.22 28.12
C GLU A 633 -4.19 9.46 27.17
N ARG A 634 -4.24 9.88 25.90
CA ARG A 634 -5.01 9.18 24.85
C ARG A 634 -4.32 7.92 24.29
N GLY A 635 -3.17 7.52 24.84
CA GLY A 635 -2.44 6.33 24.41
C GLY A 635 -1.68 6.48 23.08
N VAL A 636 -1.46 7.71 22.60
CA VAL A 636 -0.64 7.97 21.41
C VAL A 636 0.80 8.25 21.85
N SER A 637 1.77 7.45 21.40
CA SER A 637 3.16 7.61 21.81
C SER A 637 3.88 8.69 20.98
N PRO A 638 4.57 9.66 21.61
CA PRO A 638 5.44 10.60 20.91
C PRO A 638 6.51 9.90 20.09
N ASN A 639 6.73 10.35 18.86
CA ASN A 639 7.78 9.82 17.99
C ASN A 639 8.95 10.81 17.85
N VAL A 640 10.00 10.41 17.13
CA VAL A 640 11.18 11.25 16.86
C VAL A 640 10.79 12.61 16.27
N CYS A 641 9.78 12.66 15.39
CA CYS A 641 9.32 13.92 14.80
C CYS A 641 8.62 14.82 15.82
N THR A 642 7.85 14.27 16.76
CA THR A 642 7.23 15.02 17.87
C THR A 642 8.30 15.70 18.71
N TYR A 643 9.30 14.94 19.19
CA TYR A 643 10.40 15.51 19.98
C TYR A 643 11.20 16.54 19.18
N ASN A 644 11.53 16.26 17.91
CA ASN A 644 12.28 17.20 17.07
C ASN A 644 11.53 18.51 16.86
N ASN A 645 10.20 18.46 16.68
CA ASN A 645 9.39 19.66 16.56
C ASN A 645 9.45 20.47 17.86
N ILE A 646 9.23 19.85 19.02
CA ILE A 646 9.27 20.56 20.32
C ILE A 646 10.67 21.12 20.60
N ILE A 647 11.73 20.33 20.37
CA ILE A 647 13.12 20.75 20.50
C ILE A 647 13.39 21.97 19.60
N ASN A 648 12.96 21.95 18.34
CA ASN A 648 13.11 23.10 17.44
C ASN A 648 12.38 24.33 17.97
N CYS A 649 11.16 24.18 18.48
CA CYS A 649 10.37 25.27 19.05
C CYS A 649 11.05 25.90 20.28
N LEU A 650 11.58 25.06 21.18
CA LEU A 650 12.29 25.52 22.37
C LEU A 650 13.61 26.22 22.02
N CYS A 651 14.33 25.70 21.03
CA CYS A 651 15.54 26.33 20.51
C CYS A 651 15.27 27.69 19.85
N GLU A 652 14.21 27.80 19.04
CA GLU A 652 13.78 29.08 18.45
C GLU A 652 13.32 30.07 19.52
N GLY A 653 12.72 29.58 20.61
CA GLY A 653 12.31 30.35 21.78
C GLY A 653 13.45 30.69 22.76
N GLY A 654 14.70 30.32 22.49
CA GLY A 654 15.86 30.60 23.36
C GLY A 654 15.88 29.80 24.68
N ARG A 655 15.12 28.71 24.76
CA ARG A 655 15.03 27.83 25.94
C ARG A 655 15.79 26.52 25.73
N VAL A 656 17.07 26.64 25.40
CA VAL A 656 17.87 25.49 24.93
C VAL A 656 18.13 24.47 26.06
N LYS A 657 18.15 24.87 27.33
CA LYS A 657 18.24 23.96 28.49
C LYS A 657 17.04 23.01 28.62
N ASP A 658 15.85 23.47 28.28
CA ASP A 658 14.66 22.62 28.28
C ASP A 658 14.67 21.67 27.07
N ALA A 659 15.28 22.10 25.96
CA ALA A 659 15.46 21.29 24.78
C ALA A 659 16.45 20.12 25.03
N THR A 660 17.51 20.32 25.82
CA THR A 660 18.41 19.23 26.24
C THR A 660 17.72 18.25 27.18
N ALA A 661 16.92 18.74 28.14
CA ALA A 661 16.13 17.86 29.02
C ALA A 661 15.16 16.96 28.22
N LEU A 662 14.58 17.46 27.13
CA LEU A 662 13.75 16.66 26.23
C LEU A 662 14.54 15.62 25.42
N LEU A 663 15.80 15.90 25.07
CA LEU A 663 16.66 14.91 24.44
C LEU A 663 16.98 13.76 25.40
N ASP A 664 17.24 14.07 26.67
CA ASP A 664 17.47 13.06 27.71
C ASP A 664 16.20 12.23 27.95
N GLU A 665 15.02 12.86 28.01
CA GLU A 665 13.74 12.16 28.09
C GLU A 665 13.53 11.21 26.91
N MET A 666 13.89 11.66 25.70
CA MET A 666 13.79 10.88 24.47
C MET A 666 14.66 9.61 24.53
N LEU A 667 15.91 9.74 25.02
CA LEU A 667 16.84 8.61 25.24
C LEU A 667 16.35 7.64 26.32
N GLN A 668 15.89 8.15 27.47
CA GLN A 668 15.37 7.32 28.56
C GLN A 668 14.15 6.48 28.15
N LYS A 669 13.33 7.01 27.24
CA LYS A 669 12.14 6.32 26.71
C LYS A 669 12.45 5.36 25.56
N GLY A 670 13.73 5.15 25.24
CA GLY A 670 14.16 4.22 24.17
C GLY A 670 13.86 4.72 22.75
N ILE A 671 13.60 6.01 22.57
CA ILE A 671 13.38 6.61 21.26
C ILE A 671 14.72 7.16 20.79
N SER A 672 15.30 6.60 19.72
CA SER A 672 16.63 7.02 19.27
C SER A 672 16.60 8.37 18.52
N PRO A 673 17.35 9.38 18.99
CA PRO A 673 17.52 10.65 18.27
C PRO A 673 18.16 10.43 16.90
N ASN A 674 17.77 11.24 15.92
CA ASN A 674 18.35 11.19 14.58
C ASN A 674 19.29 12.38 14.33
N ILE A 675 19.98 12.38 13.19
CA ILE A 675 20.89 13.46 12.80
C ILE A 675 20.18 14.82 12.82
N SER A 676 18.89 14.86 12.46
CA SER A 676 18.10 16.10 12.49
C SER A 676 17.88 16.63 13.90
N SER A 677 17.66 15.74 14.89
CA SER A 677 17.54 16.08 16.32
C SER A 677 18.79 16.81 16.80
N PHE A 678 19.96 16.20 16.57
CA PHE A 678 21.25 16.78 16.96
C PHE A 678 21.58 18.04 16.16
N ARG A 679 21.21 18.08 14.88
CA ARG A 679 21.43 19.28 14.05
C ARG A 679 20.70 20.50 14.59
N ILE A 680 19.47 20.34 15.06
CA ILE A 680 18.67 21.44 15.63
C ILE A 680 19.36 21.98 16.89
N LEU A 681 19.79 21.09 17.80
CA LEU A 681 20.43 21.48 19.05
C LEU A 681 21.80 22.11 18.83
N ILE A 682 22.68 21.50 18.02
CA ILE A 682 24.01 22.05 17.72
C ILE A 682 23.90 23.47 17.15
N LYS A 683 22.98 23.69 16.19
CA LYS A 683 22.73 25.04 15.65
C LYS A 683 22.24 26.02 16.71
N ALA A 684 21.36 25.58 17.60
CA ALA A 684 20.83 26.43 18.66
C ALA A 684 21.94 26.86 19.65
N PHE A 685 22.74 25.91 20.12
CA PHE A 685 23.85 26.21 21.04
C PHE A 685 24.95 27.06 20.40
N CYS A 686 25.29 26.81 19.13
CA CYS A 686 26.22 27.65 18.39
C CYS A 686 25.68 29.09 18.20
N LYS A 687 24.36 29.24 17.98
CA LYS A 687 23.71 30.56 17.91
C LYS A 687 23.71 31.31 19.24
N GLU A 688 23.62 30.61 20.37
CA GLU A 688 23.77 31.18 21.72
C GLU A 688 25.24 31.35 22.15
N CYS A 689 26.20 31.01 21.28
CA CYS A 689 27.64 31.03 21.53
C CYS A 689 28.12 30.11 22.67
N ASP A 690 27.33 29.10 23.04
CA ASP A 690 27.73 28.07 24.01
C ASP A 690 28.36 26.87 23.28
N PHE A 691 29.62 27.04 22.90
CA PHE A 691 30.37 26.06 22.14
C PHE A 691 30.79 24.82 22.95
N VAL A 692 30.76 24.89 24.29
CA VAL A 692 31.10 23.77 25.16
C VAL A 692 29.99 22.74 25.12
N LEU A 693 28.75 23.16 25.39
CA LEU A 693 27.58 22.29 25.30
C LEU A 693 27.33 21.79 23.86
N ALA A 694 27.60 22.63 22.85
CA ALA A 694 27.53 22.21 21.45
C ALA A 694 28.47 21.02 21.15
N LYS A 695 29.69 21.04 21.72
CA LYS A 695 30.67 19.96 21.57
C LYS A 695 30.26 18.69 22.32
N GLU A 696 29.73 18.83 23.54
CA GLU A 696 29.19 17.68 24.29
C GLU A 696 28.05 17.00 23.52
N ILE A 697 27.12 17.77 22.96
CA ILE A 697 26.01 17.24 22.14
C ILE A 697 26.53 16.60 20.86
N PHE A 698 27.58 17.14 20.26
CA PHE A 698 28.23 16.54 19.10
C PHE A 698 28.84 15.17 19.43
N GLU A 699 29.52 15.03 20.57
CA GLU A 699 30.05 13.73 21.02
C GLU A 699 28.93 12.72 21.31
N ILE A 700 27.83 13.16 21.93
CA ILE A 700 26.63 12.33 22.11
C ILE A 700 26.07 11.92 20.73
N ALA A 701 26.01 12.84 19.76
CA ALA A 701 25.55 12.54 18.41
C ALA A 701 26.44 11.50 17.71
N LEU A 702 27.75 11.53 17.91
CA LEU A 702 28.67 10.52 17.39
C LEU A 702 28.44 9.16 18.04
N SER A 703 28.20 9.11 19.36
CA SER A 703 27.92 7.86 20.08
C SER A 703 26.60 7.20 19.64
N VAL A 704 25.58 8.00 19.32
CA VAL A 704 24.23 7.52 18.98
C VAL A 704 24.06 7.28 17.47
N CYS A 705 24.53 8.21 16.62
CA CYS A 705 24.30 8.19 15.17
C CYS A 705 25.51 7.66 14.36
N GLY A 706 26.66 7.47 15.00
CA GLY A 706 27.94 7.14 14.35
C GLY A 706 28.62 8.34 13.68
N HIS A 707 29.87 8.15 13.25
CA HIS A 707 30.64 9.16 12.53
C HIS A 707 30.09 9.36 11.10
N LYS A 708 29.28 10.39 10.91
CA LYS A 708 28.66 10.73 9.61
C LYS A 708 29.11 12.11 9.12
N GLU A 709 29.35 12.23 7.82
CA GLU A 709 29.73 13.48 7.14
C GLU A 709 28.82 14.66 7.50
N ALA A 710 27.51 14.43 7.56
CA ALA A 710 26.52 15.48 7.84
C ALA A 710 26.67 16.12 9.24
N LEU A 711 27.20 15.38 10.23
CA LEU A 711 27.46 15.90 11.57
C LEU A 711 28.77 16.71 11.60
N TYR A 712 29.83 16.19 10.97
CA TYR A 712 31.13 16.86 10.91
C TYR A 712 31.05 18.17 10.12
N SER A 713 30.42 18.16 8.94
CA SER A 713 30.21 19.37 8.13
C SER A 713 29.35 20.42 8.84
N LEU A 714 28.33 19.98 9.59
CA LEU A 714 27.52 20.89 10.41
C LEU A 714 28.38 21.55 11.50
N MET A 715 29.05 20.76 12.35
CA MET A 715 29.82 21.29 13.47
C MET A 715 30.97 22.17 12.99
N PHE A 716 31.63 21.77 11.90
CA PHE A 716 32.67 22.54 11.23
C PHE A 716 32.16 23.92 10.76
N ASN A 717 31.06 23.95 10.00
CA ASN A 717 30.50 25.20 9.48
C ASN A 717 30.01 26.12 10.61
N GLU A 718 29.45 25.57 11.69
CA GLU A 718 28.99 26.36 12.84
C GLU A 718 30.16 26.90 13.69
N PHE A 719 31.26 26.16 13.88
CA PHE A 719 32.47 26.70 14.51
C PHE A 719 33.13 27.79 13.67
N LEU A 720 33.15 27.64 12.35
CA LEU A 720 33.56 28.72 11.47
C LEU A 720 32.65 29.93 11.66
N ALA A 721 31.33 29.78 11.63
CA ALA A 721 30.41 30.90 11.89
C ALA A 721 30.68 31.58 13.25
N GLY A 722 31.05 30.80 14.28
CA GLY A 722 31.43 31.26 15.61
C GLY A 722 32.86 31.80 15.77
N ASN A 723 33.65 31.92 14.69
CA ASN A 723 35.07 32.32 14.71
C ASN A 723 36.00 31.40 15.55
N LYS A 724 35.61 30.13 15.74
CA LYS A 724 36.41 29.08 16.41
C LYS A 724 37.24 28.31 15.38
N VAL A 725 38.24 29.00 14.81
CA VAL A 725 39.01 28.51 13.66
C VAL A 725 39.86 27.29 13.99
N PHE A 726 40.39 27.19 15.22
CA PHE A 726 41.23 26.06 15.64
C PHE A 726 40.41 24.78 15.81
N GLU A 727 39.27 24.87 16.50
CA GLU A 727 38.36 23.74 16.70
C GLU A 727 37.72 23.28 15.37
N ALA A 728 37.48 24.20 14.44
CA ALA A 728 37.07 23.87 13.07
C ALA A 728 38.17 23.13 12.31
N LYS A 729 39.44 23.55 12.42
CA LYS A 729 40.59 22.85 11.82
C LYS A 729 40.67 21.41 12.30
N ASP A 730 40.62 21.18 13.62
CA ASP A 730 40.73 19.83 14.19
C ASP A 730 39.60 18.90 13.71
N LEU A 731 38.37 19.42 13.58
CA LEU A 731 37.24 18.67 13.02
C LEU A 731 37.39 18.36 11.53
N PHE A 732 37.97 19.28 10.76
CA PHE A 732 38.24 19.09 9.35
C PHE A 732 39.30 18.01 9.12
N GLN A 733 40.38 18.06 9.92
CA GLN A 733 41.42 17.03 9.96
C GLN A 733 40.83 15.65 10.25
N ALA A 734 40.01 15.55 11.31
CA ALA A 734 39.35 14.32 11.69
C ALA A 734 38.37 13.80 10.60
N ALA A 735 37.85 14.69 9.74
CA ALA A 735 37.03 14.33 8.59
C ALA A 735 37.86 13.83 7.39
N LEU A 736 39.06 14.40 7.17
CA LEU A 736 40.04 13.96 6.17
C LEU A 736 40.56 12.56 6.49
N ASP A 737 40.97 12.31 7.74
CA ASP A 737 41.41 10.98 8.21
C ASP A 737 40.36 9.88 7.95
N ARG A 738 39.08 10.26 8.02
CA ARG A 738 37.92 9.36 7.82
C ARG A 738 37.47 9.27 6.36
N ASN A 739 38.11 9.98 5.45
CA ASN A 739 37.79 10.03 4.02
C ASN A 739 36.34 10.46 3.71
N PHE A 740 35.83 11.50 4.40
CA PHE A 740 34.49 12.04 4.12
C PHE A 740 34.42 12.91 2.86
N ASN A 741 33.24 13.07 2.26
CA ASN A 741 33.07 13.95 1.10
C ASN A 741 33.16 15.43 1.53
N LEU A 742 34.04 16.21 0.89
CA LEU A 742 34.32 17.60 1.24
C LEU A 742 33.32 18.61 0.67
N GLY A 743 32.37 18.17 -0.17
CA GLY A 743 31.44 19.08 -0.86
C GLY A 743 30.55 19.96 0.04
N ASN A 744 30.29 19.53 1.28
CA ASN A 744 29.45 20.25 2.24
C ASN A 744 30.22 21.09 3.27
N PHE A 745 31.56 21.09 3.22
CA PHE A 745 32.43 21.83 4.12
C PHE A 745 32.81 23.18 3.51
N LEU A 746 32.69 24.28 4.27
CA LEU A 746 33.18 25.60 3.87
C LEU A 746 34.72 25.71 4.04
N TYR A 747 35.47 24.79 3.45
CA TYR A 747 36.92 24.70 3.63
C TYR A 747 37.67 25.91 3.04
N LYS A 748 37.11 26.57 2.02
CA LYS A 748 37.64 27.84 1.48
C LYS A 748 37.63 28.95 2.53
N ASP A 749 36.52 29.09 3.26
CA ASP A 749 36.38 30.08 4.34
C ASP A 749 37.33 29.78 5.50
N LEU A 750 37.61 28.50 5.79
CA LEU A 750 38.63 28.11 6.77
C LEU A 750 40.02 28.55 6.34
N ILE A 751 40.40 28.27 5.08
CA ILE A 751 41.72 28.64 4.54
C ILE A 751 41.89 30.16 4.54
N ASP A 752 40.87 30.91 4.14
CA ASP A 752 40.89 32.38 4.16
C ASP A 752 41.08 32.92 5.59
N ARG A 753 40.35 32.38 6.57
CA ARG A 753 40.49 32.81 7.97
C ARG A 753 41.82 32.42 8.59
N LEU A 754 42.35 31.24 8.31
CA LEU A 754 43.69 30.82 8.73
C LEU A 754 44.77 31.75 8.13
N CYS A 755 44.60 32.17 6.87
CA CYS A 755 45.46 33.15 6.24
C CYS A 755 45.38 34.53 6.91
N MET A 756 44.18 35.00 7.27
CA MET A 756 43.98 36.26 8.00
C MET A 756 44.57 36.21 9.42
N ASP A 757 44.45 35.07 10.10
CA ASP A 757 44.98 34.82 11.44
C ASP A 757 46.50 34.57 11.47
N LYS A 758 47.20 34.76 10.34
CA LYS A 758 48.66 34.59 10.21
C LYS A 758 49.13 33.14 10.52
N LYS A 759 48.28 32.13 10.34
CA LYS A 759 48.62 30.70 10.51
C LYS A 759 48.74 30.00 9.16
N LEU A 760 49.74 30.41 8.38
CA LEU A 760 49.91 29.97 6.99
C LEU A 760 50.38 28.51 6.87
N GLU A 761 51.18 28.02 7.83
CA GLU A 761 51.66 26.62 7.85
C GLU A 761 50.50 25.62 8.02
N ASP A 762 49.51 25.98 8.85
CA ASP A 762 48.30 25.19 9.05
C ASP A 762 47.45 25.13 7.77
N ALA A 763 47.33 26.26 7.06
CA ALA A 763 46.58 26.33 5.81
C ALA A 763 47.26 25.57 4.66
N SER A 764 48.59 25.64 4.56
CA SER A 764 49.36 24.86 3.58
C SER A 764 49.33 23.36 3.88
N GLY A 765 49.39 22.97 5.16
CA GLY A 765 49.33 21.57 5.58
C GLY A 765 48.01 20.89 5.19
N ILE A 766 46.87 21.55 5.44
CA ILE A 766 45.54 21.03 5.07
C ILE A 766 45.41 20.85 3.55
N LEU A 767 45.88 21.83 2.77
CA LEU A 767 45.84 21.74 1.30
C LEU A 767 46.72 20.60 0.79
N GLN A 768 47.89 20.37 1.40
CA GLN A 768 48.77 19.29 1.02
C GLN A 768 48.15 17.92 1.31
N GLU A 769 47.53 17.76 2.46
CA GLU A 769 46.88 16.51 2.83
C GLU A 769 45.65 16.19 1.96
N MET A 770 44.89 17.21 1.55
CA MET A 770 43.80 17.04 0.58
C MET A 770 44.33 16.51 -0.77
N ILE A 771 45.53 16.91 -1.19
CA ILE A 771 46.20 16.40 -2.40
C ILE A 771 46.66 14.95 -2.19
N ASP A 772 47.32 14.66 -1.05
CA ASP A 772 47.87 13.34 -0.75
C ASP A 772 46.78 12.26 -0.67
N ILE A 773 45.57 12.63 -0.21
CA ILE A 773 44.39 11.75 -0.18
C ILE A 773 43.70 11.65 -1.58
N GLY A 774 44.05 12.53 -2.52
CA GLY A 774 43.54 12.54 -3.90
C GLY A 774 42.18 13.23 -4.06
N TYR A 775 41.85 14.21 -3.22
CA TYR A 775 40.64 15.02 -3.39
C TYR A 775 40.82 16.07 -4.49
N GLY A 776 39.88 16.13 -5.43
CA GLY A 776 39.78 17.24 -6.38
C GLY A 776 39.08 18.44 -5.73
N PHE A 777 39.77 19.57 -5.62
CA PHE A 777 39.22 20.82 -5.10
C PHE A 777 39.59 22.00 -6.01
N ASP A 778 38.85 23.11 -5.90
CA ASP A 778 39.06 24.28 -6.74
C ASP A 778 40.49 24.86 -6.55
N PRO A 779 41.32 24.91 -7.60
CA PRO A 779 42.66 25.46 -7.55
C PRO A 779 42.71 26.91 -7.04
N ALA A 780 41.63 27.68 -7.16
CA ALA A 780 41.56 29.04 -6.62
C ALA A 780 41.77 29.11 -5.09
N SER A 781 41.60 27.99 -4.37
CA SER A 781 41.80 27.89 -2.92
C SER A 781 43.28 28.05 -2.48
N PHE A 782 44.25 27.93 -3.40
CA PHE A 782 45.67 28.21 -3.13
C PHE A 782 45.99 29.71 -3.11
N MET A 783 45.20 30.55 -3.77
CA MET A 783 45.48 31.99 -3.93
C MET A 783 45.68 32.75 -2.62
N PRO A 784 44.84 32.56 -1.57
CA PRO A 784 45.01 33.24 -0.28
C PRO A 784 46.32 32.84 0.43
N VAL A 785 46.71 31.58 0.32
CA VAL A 785 47.91 31.02 0.95
C VAL A 785 49.17 31.51 0.23
N ILE A 786 49.18 31.52 -1.10
CA ILE A 786 50.28 32.04 -1.92
C ILE A 786 50.48 33.55 -1.65
N ASP A 787 49.40 34.33 -1.55
CA ASP A 787 49.50 35.76 -1.24
C ASP A 787 50.04 35.99 0.18
N GLY A 788 49.60 35.18 1.16
CA GLY A 788 50.08 35.21 2.54
C GLY A 788 51.58 34.86 2.67
N LEU A 789 52.04 33.79 2.01
CA LEU A 789 53.44 33.37 2.01
C LEU A 789 54.33 34.38 1.27
N GLY A 790 53.83 34.94 0.17
CA GLY A 790 54.50 35.99 -0.56
C GLY A 790 54.67 37.28 0.24
N LYS A 791 53.69 37.67 1.06
CA LYS A 791 53.79 38.81 2.01
C LYS A 791 54.83 38.57 3.12
N ARG A 792 55.09 37.32 3.50
CA ARG A 792 56.11 36.95 4.50
C ARG A 792 57.53 36.80 3.95
N GLY A 793 57.69 36.78 2.62
CA GLY A 793 58.99 36.62 1.98
C GLY A 793 59.40 35.17 1.71
N ASN A 794 58.56 34.18 2.02
CA ASN A 794 58.75 32.76 1.66
C ASN A 794 58.43 32.54 0.17
N LYS A 795 59.26 33.11 -0.71
CA LYS A 795 59.04 33.06 -2.16
C LYS A 795 59.10 31.64 -2.72
N HIS A 796 59.97 30.79 -2.18
CA HIS A 796 60.15 29.42 -2.66
C HIS A 796 58.88 28.57 -2.45
N GLU A 797 58.35 28.53 -1.23
CA GLU A 797 57.11 27.81 -0.90
C GLU A 797 55.90 28.38 -1.65
N ALA A 798 55.84 29.70 -1.83
CA ALA A 798 54.78 30.35 -2.60
C ALA A 798 54.85 30.00 -4.10
N ASP A 799 56.05 29.88 -4.66
CA ASP A 799 56.25 29.48 -6.06
C ASP A 799 55.97 27.96 -6.24
N GLU A 800 56.33 27.10 -5.28
CA GLU A 800 56.01 25.65 -5.28
C GLU A 800 54.50 25.37 -5.20
N LEU A 801 53.76 26.07 -4.32
CA LEU A 801 52.30 25.96 -4.24
C LEU A 801 51.61 26.50 -5.49
N ALA A 802 52.17 27.54 -6.11
CA ALA A 802 51.68 28.08 -7.37
C ALA A 802 51.90 27.13 -8.55
N GLU A 803 53.00 26.37 -8.55
CA GLU A 803 53.27 25.31 -9.52
C GLU A 803 52.26 24.16 -9.40
N ARG A 804 52.06 23.64 -8.18
CA ARG A 804 51.05 22.60 -7.90
C ARG A 804 49.63 23.03 -8.26
N MET A 805 49.28 24.30 -8.01
CA MET A 805 47.98 24.86 -8.41
C MET A 805 47.80 24.81 -9.94
N MET A 806 48.85 25.07 -10.72
CA MET A 806 48.80 25.03 -12.19
C MET A 806 48.79 23.61 -12.75
N GLU A 807 49.51 22.67 -12.13
CA GLU A 807 49.46 21.24 -12.48
C GLU A 807 48.03 20.68 -12.34
N MET A 808 47.38 20.93 -11.19
CA MET A 808 45.98 20.54 -10.96
C MET A 808 45.01 21.15 -11.97
N ALA A 809 45.29 22.37 -12.46
CA ALA A 809 44.48 23.03 -13.46
C ALA A 809 44.70 22.48 -14.88
N ALA A 810 45.89 21.94 -15.18
CA ALA A 810 46.27 21.41 -16.49
C ALA A 810 45.74 19.99 -16.76
N GLU A 811 45.51 19.17 -15.72
CA GLU A 811 45.05 17.78 -15.85
C GLU A 811 43.58 17.61 -16.30
N GLY A 812 42.81 18.69 -16.50
CA GLY A 812 41.59 18.66 -17.32
C GLY A 812 40.53 17.63 -16.90
N ARG A 813 40.18 17.53 -15.60
CA ARG A 813 38.93 16.93 -15.12
C ARG A 813 38.35 17.72 -13.94
N VAL A 814 37.88 18.93 -14.20
CA VAL A 814 37.00 19.62 -13.25
C VAL A 814 35.54 19.32 -13.65
N GLU A 815 35.12 18.07 -13.48
CA GLU A 815 33.71 17.82 -13.23
C GLU A 815 33.43 18.29 -11.80
N ASN A 816 32.58 19.30 -11.64
CA ASN A 816 32.07 19.78 -10.34
C ASN A 816 31.20 18.71 -9.63
N LYS A 817 31.77 17.56 -9.31
CA LYS A 817 31.22 16.54 -8.42
C LYS A 817 32.36 15.85 -7.69
N VAL A 818 32.47 16.07 -6.39
CA VAL A 818 33.34 15.29 -5.52
C VAL A 818 32.74 13.88 -5.39
N TYR A 819 33.21 12.93 -6.20
CA TYR A 819 33.02 11.49 -6.00
C TYR A 819 34.30 10.74 -6.37
N ARG A 820 34.64 9.75 -5.53
CA ARG A 820 35.63 8.71 -5.84
C ARG A 820 35.18 7.94 -7.08
N THR A 821 36.12 7.68 -7.98
CA THR A 821 35.95 7.04 -9.29
C THR A 821 35.19 5.70 -9.22
N GLN A 822 33.88 5.72 -9.50
CA GLN A 822 33.12 4.58 -10.03
C GLN A 822 32.12 5.08 -11.08
N ILE A 823 32.19 4.43 -12.25
CA ILE A 823 31.53 4.80 -13.51
C ILE A 823 30.00 4.77 -13.37
N ILE A 824 29.35 5.93 -13.38
CA ILE A 824 27.91 6.07 -13.72
C ILE A 824 27.73 7.35 -14.55
N LYS A 825 27.38 7.18 -15.83
CA LYS A 825 27.06 8.28 -16.77
C LYS A 825 25.75 8.96 -16.36
N GLY A 826 25.80 10.25 -16.06
CA GLY A 826 24.63 11.11 -15.85
C GLY A 826 24.91 12.54 -16.35
N LYS A 827 23.99 13.09 -17.14
CA LYS A 827 24.08 14.36 -17.89
C LYS A 827 24.64 15.56 -17.08
N PRO A 828 25.40 16.47 -17.71
CA PRO A 828 25.92 17.67 -17.05
C PRO A 828 24.81 18.72 -16.90
N ASN A 829 24.66 19.24 -15.68
CA ASN A 829 23.84 20.41 -15.39
C ASN A 829 24.67 21.68 -15.65
N LYS A 830 24.18 22.60 -16.48
CA LYS A 830 24.83 23.87 -16.82
C LYS A 830 24.75 24.83 -15.63
N TYR A 831 25.80 24.99 -14.83
CA TYR A 831 26.12 26.22 -14.07
C TYR A 831 27.57 26.16 -13.53
N GLY A 832 28.35 27.22 -13.77
CA GLY A 832 29.66 27.50 -13.14
C GLY A 832 30.90 27.07 -13.93
N ARG A 833 31.40 27.94 -14.82
CA ARG A 833 32.81 27.94 -15.26
C ARG A 833 33.69 28.16 -14.03
N SER A 834 34.81 27.46 -13.89
CA SER A 834 35.76 27.69 -12.78
C SER A 834 36.35 29.11 -12.86
N ASP A 835 36.18 29.91 -11.80
CA ASP A 835 36.56 31.33 -11.75
C ASP A 835 38.09 31.59 -11.78
N TRP A 836 38.95 30.56 -11.72
CA TRP A 836 40.42 30.75 -11.69
C TRP A 836 40.99 31.40 -12.96
N GLN A 837 40.40 31.10 -14.14
CA GLN A 837 40.78 31.74 -15.41
C GLN A 837 40.39 33.22 -15.43
N THR A 838 39.31 33.60 -14.74
CA THR A 838 38.84 34.99 -14.64
C THR A 838 39.70 35.80 -13.66
N ILE A 839 40.27 35.16 -12.64
CA ILE A 839 41.17 35.78 -11.65
C ILE A 839 42.57 36.05 -12.24
N LEU A 840 43.08 35.19 -13.13
CA LEU A 840 44.36 35.42 -13.85
C LEU A 840 44.36 36.66 -14.76
N HIS A 841 43.18 37.11 -15.18
CA HIS A 841 42.98 38.25 -16.08
C HIS A 841 42.49 39.53 -15.36
N ARG A 842 42.36 39.49 -14.03
CA ARG A 842 41.92 40.61 -13.20
C ARG A 842 43.13 41.33 -12.58
N ASP A 843 43.27 42.63 -12.87
CA ASP A 843 44.35 43.51 -12.36
C ASP A 843 44.04 44.10 -10.95
N ASP A 844 42.97 43.63 -10.31
CA ASP A 844 42.47 44.07 -9.01
C ASP A 844 43.03 43.22 -7.85
N GLY A 845 44.16 43.66 -7.29
CA GLY A 845 44.42 43.62 -5.84
C GLY A 845 45.34 42.53 -5.25
N SER A 846 45.50 41.34 -5.85
CA SER A 846 46.37 40.26 -5.28
C SER A 846 47.79 40.25 -5.89
N GLY A 847 48.50 41.38 -5.74
CA GLY A 847 49.73 41.66 -6.47
C GLY A 847 50.93 40.74 -6.23
N ILE A 848 50.91 39.86 -5.22
CA ILE A 848 52.04 38.96 -4.90
C ILE A 848 51.77 37.53 -5.39
N ALA A 849 50.57 36.98 -5.17
CA ALA A 849 50.18 35.69 -5.73
C ALA A 849 50.20 35.67 -7.27
N LEU A 850 49.68 36.72 -7.91
CA LEU A 850 49.75 36.88 -9.37
C LEU A 850 51.20 37.00 -9.89
N LYS A 851 52.13 37.56 -9.10
CA LYS A 851 53.55 37.64 -9.46
C LYS A 851 54.28 36.31 -9.28
N ALA A 852 53.88 35.48 -8.32
CA ALA A 852 54.37 34.11 -8.17
C ALA A 852 53.88 33.25 -9.35
N LEU A 853 52.57 33.26 -9.63
CA LEU A 853 51.97 32.57 -10.77
C LEU A 853 52.60 33.00 -12.12
N LYS A 854 52.75 34.31 -12.37
CA LYS A 854 53.43 34.80 -13.59
C LYS A 854 54.92 34.45 -13.64
N ARG A 855 55.59 34.23 -12.50
CA ARG A 855 57.00 33.76 -12.46
C ARG A 855 57.09 32.28 -12.79
N VAL A 856 56.26 31.45 -12.18
CA VAL A 856 56.20 30.00 -12.47
C VAL A 856 55.74 29.75 -13.91
N GLN A 857 54.74 30.48 -14.41
CA GLN A 857 54.29 30.42 -15.81
C GLN A 857 55.41 30.80 -16.81
N LYS A 858 56.31 31.73 -16.44
CA LYS A 858 57.49 32.07 -17.25
C LYS A 858 58.58 31.00 -17.16
N GLY A 859 58.72 30.32 -16.02
CA GLY A 859 59.63 29.19 -15.82
C GLY A 859 59.22 27.93 -16.60
N TRP A 860 57.90 27.73 -16.79
CA TRP A 860 57.32 26.69 -17.66
C TRP A 860 57.59 26.88 -19.17
N GLY A 861 58.25 27.97 -19.58
CA GLY A 861 58.90 28.15 -20.88
C GLY A 861 58.10 27.80 -22.14
N GLN A 862 57.74 28.82 -22.94
CA GLN A 862 57.39 28.76 -24.38
C GLN A 862 57.45 27.35 -25.04
N GLY A 863 56.40 26.56 -24.85
CA GLY A 863 56.25 25.23 -25.42
C GLY A 863 54.78 24.82 -25.41
N SER A 864 54.06 25.21 -26.46
CA SER A 864 52.69 24.78 -26.82
C SER A 864 51.60 24.84 -25.73
N ILE A 865 51.00 26.02 -25.53
CA ILE A 865 49.52 26.07 -25.45
C ILE A 865 49.06 26.11 -26.90
N SER A 866 48.84 24.94 -27.49
CA SER A 866 48.03 24.87 -28.70
C SER A 866 46.67 25.44 -28.35
N SER A 867 46.30 26.48 -29.08
CA SER A 867 44.92 26.92 -29.21
C SER A 867 44.03 25.70 -29.44
N LEU A 868 43.29 25.28 -28.42
CA LEU A 868 42.09 24.47 -28.60
C LEU A 868 41.06 25.38 -29.28
N GLN A 869 41.14 25.42 -30.62
CA GLN A 869 40.01 25.80 -31.45
C GLN A 869 38.80 24.94 -31.04
N PRO A 870 37.59 25.50 -31.06
CA PRO A 870 36.38 24.72 -30.84
C PRO A 870 36.30 23.66 -31.93
N HIS A 871 36.29 22.38 -31.55
CA HIS A 871 35.82 21.33 -32.45
C HIS A 871 34.41 21.72 -32.90
N LYS A 872 34.27 21.96 -34.20
CA LYS A 872 32.98 21.94 -34.89
C LYS A 872 32.28 20.63 -34.52
N ASN A 873 31.09 20.77 -33.96
CA ASN A 873 30.14 19.67 -33.83
C ASN A 873 29.75 19.20 -35.24
N ASP A 874 30.35 18.13 -35.73
CA ASP A 874 29.73 17.30 -36.76
C ASP A 874 28.79 16.32 -36.07
N PHE A 875 27.56 16.77 -35.82
CA PHE A 875 26.41 15.91 -35.53
C PHE A 875 25.12 16.65 -35.89
N LEU A 876 24.96 16.91 -37.20
CA LEU A 876 23.72 17.34 -37.83
C LEU A 876 23.77 16.86 -39.28
N ASP A 877 23.59 15.56 -39.46
CA ASP A 877 23.20 14.93 -40.72
C ASP A 877 22.60 13.57 -40.38
N TYR A 878 21.34 13.58 -39.95
CA TYR A 878 20.34 12.53 -40.11
C TYR A 878 19.06 13.10 -39.49
N TRP A 879 17.99 13.20 -40.29
CA TRP A 879 16.60 13.61 -39.98
C TRP A 879 16.09 14.98 -40.49
N GLU A 880 16.47 15.39 -41.69
CA GLU A 880 15.51 16.04 -42.60
C GLU A 880 15.77 15.57 -44.04
N GLY A 881 14.80 14.88 -44.63
CA GLY A 881 14.82 14.55 -46.06
C GLY A 881 14.45 13.11 -46.40
N GLY A 882 13.16 12.83 -46.48
CA GLY A 882 12.62 11.66 -47.15
C GLY A 882 11.13 11.87 -47.38
N GLY A 883 10.78 12.23 -48.62
CA GLY A 883 9.39 12.25 -49.09
C GLY A 883 8.79 10.87 -49.22
#